data_AF-A0A8S1LCE9-F1
#
_entry.id   AF-A0A8S1LCE9-F1
#
_cell.length_a   1.000
_cell.length_b   1.000
_cell.length_c   1.000
_cell.angle_alpha   90.00
_cell.angle_beta   90.00
_cell.angle_gamma   90.00
#
_symmetry.space_group_name_H-M   'P 1'
#
loop_
_entity.id
_entity.type
_entity.pdbx_description
1 polymer ?
#
loop_
_entity_poly.entity_id
_entity_poly.type
_entity_poly.pdbx_seq_one_letter_code
_entity_poly.pdbx_strand_id
1 'polypeptide(L)'
;MSNSLKQSDLLASLNHKGINPLPKYDDIRIGPPIIHTNSKQIKEKPYFQQQDKKLSQSQVQKQKGQQELAIVQHIRIIFMFYVQFGNKTNIQYLKSSKFIKAMADAEIINDEITSKDLDILYFQTTKNTETLTLDQFKDLLVKIATKLYKTPEQSKSFLQLYKNHLSILYEKINEQTDFGQDLKRIETCRSLIDEQFLEIISQVSGLLSKIHAFIFQDQSQKISQVQSQYMHFLQQFEIIPLIITQTKGQMIFFDLFHRDSDLNLKNDGKFLFNFSKFVESLLIISFHQVQEENQNELELFFQLLEKLENSQGFQSFSKKNNQTKNEQTQLVMALSRVNSAKQSRVSTVYQSQQQQQKQNSNLKQSYQMNDESKQIQSSQIPYEKEIRNLFEYYSQIGEPLNLVNLKSIKYKKLLQNCGIIGSMISQVDADMFYIQSTPKRKLDSTKSPKFKVNKLYDNDNQNGKMDFTNFFYSLQLIAEKFYDNDIVGMIEQHLIPHETQLRIEKQEFILQILMTILDDPKIIKLYEIMQEHFEPYYNHYTKDLMTISGFMKFCQDFELANSMVSKGQLMHVFKAIASLNNCETIDRRQFVEAISVIAILIYNNINDNEQKIIYLLERITQSDGAIKVSKQLGIMKNPQNTNLIQLFRYQSYKDITIKEEVNFNKIINQIQDEH
;
A
#
# COMPACT_ATOMS: atom_id res chain seq x y z
N MET A 1 2.49 -42.91 -7.42
CA MET A 1 1.79 -44.12 -7.93
C MET A 1 1.21 -43.78 -9.29
N SER A 2 1.13 -44.74 -10.22
CA SER A 2 0.59 -44.54 -11.58
C SER A 2 -0.77 -45.25 -11.74
N ASN A 3 -1.61 -44.71 -12.63
CA ASN A 3 -2.96 -45.17 -13.05
C ASN A 3 -4.17 -44.53 -12.35
N SER A 4 -4.53 -43.31 -12.76
CA SER A 4 -5.91 -42.94 -13.12
C SER A 4 -5.98 -41.51 -13.68
N LEU A 5 -6.34 -41.39 -14.97
CA LEU A 5 -7.03 -40.24 -15.59
C LEU A 5 -7.14 -40.47 -17.11
N LYS A 6 -8.29 -41.01 -17.53
CA LYS A 6 -8.75 -41.05 -18.93
C LYS A 6 -10.26 -40.86 -18.93
N GLN A 7 -10.74 -39.62 -19.11
CA GLN A 7 -12.09 -39.26 -19.60
C GLN A 7 -12.34 -37.74 -19.38
N SER A 8 -12.37 -36.95 -20.47
CA SER A 8 -13.25 -35.77 -20.63
C SER A 8 -13.09 -35.00 -21.97
N ASP A 9 -12.71 -35.67 -23.08
CA ASP A 9 -12.84 -35.06 -24.41
C ASP A 9 -14.30 -35.15 -24.90
N LEU A 10 -15.11 -34.12 -24.66
CA LEU A 10 -16.39 -33.89 -25.35
C LEU A 10 -17.02 -32.52 -24.98
N LEU A 11 -16.83 -31.50 -25.83
CA LEU A 11 -17.84 -30.48 -26.15
C LEU A 11 -17.33 -29.54 -27.25
N ALA A 12 -17.73 -29.80 -28.49
CA ALA A 12 -17.52 -28.91 -29.62
C ALA A 12 -18.79 -28.84 -30.50
N SER A 13 -19.00 -27.69 -31.14
CA SER A 13 -20.07 -27.30 -32.08
C SER A 13 -21.34 -26.64 -31.49
N LEU A 14 -21.52 -25.34 -31.81
CA LEU A 14 -22.82 -24.73 -32.15
C LEU A 14 -22.65 -23.34 -32.84
N ASN A 15 -22.44 -23.39 -34.16
CA ASN A 15 -22.81 -22.43 -35.22
C ASN A 15 -22.94 -20.90 -34.99
N HIS A 16 -22.08 -20.17 -35.71
CA HIS A 16 -22.38 -19.06 -36.65
C HIS A 16 -23.56 -18.07 -36.40
N LYS A 17 -23.20 -16.78 -36.25
CA LYS A 17 -23.64 -15.57 -37.03
C LYS A 17 -23.26 -14.30 -36.24
N GLY A 18 -22.95 -13.15 -36.83
CA GLY A 18 -22.77 -12.79 -38.25
C GLY A 18 -22.14 -11.38 -38.35
N ILE A 19 -21.51 -11.06 -39.48
CA ILE A 19 -20.77 -9.79 -39.70
C ILE A 19 -21.75 -8.64 -40.05
N ASN A 20 -21.49 -7.42 -39.58
CA ASN A 20 -21.99 -6.19 -40.20
C ASN A 20 -20.93 -5.06 -40.13
N PRO A 21 -20.90 -4.12 -41.10
CA PRO A 21 -19.75 -3.25 -41.33
C PRO A 21 -19.81 -1.87 -40.66
N LEU A 22 -18.65 -1.21 -40.59
CA LEU A 22 -18.48 0.20 -40.22
C LEU A 22 -19.13 1.15 -41.25
N PRO A 23 -19.74 2.27 -40.82
CA PRO A 23 -20.21 3.32 -41.73
C PRO A 23 -19.05 4.16 -42.27
N LYS A 24 -19.16 4.57 -43.54
CA LYS A 24 -18.33 5.64 -44.12
C LYS A 24 -18.91 7.00 -43.78
N TYR A 25 -18.04 8.02 -43.74
CA TYR A 25 -18.43 9.43 -43.78
C TYR A 25 -17.78 10.09 -45.00
N ASP A 26 -18.60 10.72 -45.84
CA ASP A 26 -18.17 11.51 -46.99
C ASP A 26 -18.52 13.00 -46.78
N ASP A 27 -17.71 13.89 -47.38
CA ASP A 27 -17.95 15.30 -47.74
C ASP A 27 -18.75 16.25 -46.81
N ILE A 28 -18.02 17.20 -46.18
CA ILE A 28 -18.58 18.53 -45.84
C ILE A 28 -17.70 19.67 -46.40
N ARG A 29 -18.06 20.08 -47.62
CA ARG A 29 -18.15 21.46 -48.16
C ARG A 29 -17.01 22.48 -47.90
N ILE A 30 -16.41 22.91 -49.01
CA ILE A 30 -15.57 24.11 -49.15
C ILE A 30 -16.39 25.41 -48.97
N GLY A 31 -15.78 26.43 -48.35
CA GLY A 31 -16.28 27.82 -48.28
C GLY A 31 -15.41 28.83 -49.08
N PRO A 32 -15.92 30.03 -49.40
CA PRO A 32 -15.32 30.92 -50.40
C PRO A 32 -14.12 31.77 -49.90
N PRO A 33 -13.26 32.26 -50.82
CA PRO A 33 -12.07 33.04 -50.48
C PRO A 33 -12.38 34.51 -50.14
N ILE A 34 -11.53 35.12 -49.29
CA ILE A 34 -11.57 36.55 -48.97
C ILE A 34 -10.40 37.29 -49.65
N ILE A 35 -10.67 38.52 -50.09
CA ILE A 35 -9.88 39.28 -51.07
C ILE A 35 -8.75 40.09 -50.42
N HIS A 36 -7.63 40.25 -51.14
CA HIS A 36 -6.50 41.10 -50.74
C HIS A 36 -6.85 42.59 -50.63
N THR A 37 -6.21 43.30 -49.69
CA THR A 37 -6.02 44.75 -49.79
C THR A 37 -4.60 45.20 -49.46
N ASN A 38 -3.94 45.82 -50.46
CA ASN A 38 -3.00 46.95 -50.32
C ASN A 38 -1.70 46.78 -49.49
N SER A 39 -0.71 46.08 -50.05
CA SER A 39 0.71 46.41 -49.82
C SER A 39 1.18 47.49 -50.80
N LYS A 40 1.61 48.67 -50.32
CA LYS A 40 2.18 49.73 -51.18
C LYS A 40 3.59 49.34 -51.66
N GLN A 41 3.91 49.71 -52.90
CA GLN A 41 5.25 49.57 -53.46
C GLN A 41 6.25 50.48 -52.73
N ILE A 42 7.38 49.91 -52.30
CA ILE A 42 8.64 50.63 -52.06
C ILE A 42 9.73 49.89 -52.83
N LYS A 43 10.62 50.64 -53.49
CA LYS A 43 11.60 50.11 -54.44
C LYS A 43 12.82 49.48 -53.77
N GLU A 44 13.48 48.62 -54.53
CA GLU A 44 14.65 47.84 -54.15
C GLU A 44 15.87 48.70 -53.76
N LYS A 45 16.66 48.20 -52.82
CA LYS A 45 18.14 48.19 -52.92
C LYS A 45 18.67 46.89 -52.32
N PRO A 46 19.63 46.20 -52.97
CA PRO A 46 20.19 44.97 -52.44
C PRO A 46 21.29 45.26 -51.42
N TYR A 47 21.26 44.58 -50.28
CA TYR A 47 22.44 44.40 -49.41
C TYR A 47 22.43 43.01 -48.77
N PHE A 48 23.32 42.15 -49.24
CA PHE A 48 23.72 40.94 -48.53
C PHE A 48 24.58 41.36 -47.33
N GLN A 49 24.08 41.22 -46.11
CA GLN A 49 24.91 41.17 -44.91
C GLN A 49 24.38 40.10 -43.96
N GLN A 50 25.29 39.30 -43.41
CA GLN A 50 24.99 38.21 -42.50
C GLN A 50 24.51 38.78 -41.16
N GLN A 51 23.23 38.61 -40.85
CA GLN A 51 22.77 38.68 -39.46
C GLN A 51 22.99 37.32 -38.79
N ASP A 52 24.23 37.07 -38.37
CA ASP A 52 24.54 35.95 -37.49
C ASP A 52 23.66 36.02 -36.24
N LYS A 53 22.93 34.94 -35.98
CA LYS A 53 22.09 34.80 -34.79
C LYS A 53 22.96 34.69 -33.54
N LYS A 54 23.41 35.84 -33.02
CA LYS A 54 23.93 35.97 -31.66
C LYS A 54 22.80 35.71 -30.67
N LEU A 55 22.50 34.43 -30.39
CA LEU A 55 21.84 34.06 -29.15
C LEU A 55 22.64 34.69 -28.01
N SER A 56 21.95 35.30 -27.06
CA SER A 56 22.62 35.88 -25.90
C SER A 56 23.30 34.77 -25.10
N GLN A 57 24.55 34.99 -24.71
CA GLN A 57 25.36 33.99 -24.00
C GLN A 57 24.68 33.50 -22.70
N SER A 58 23.84 34.34 -22.10
CA SER A 58 22.99 34.00 -20.94
C SER A 58 21.91 32.95 -21.21
N GLN A 59 21.43 32.78 -22.45
CA GLN A 59 20.53 31.67 -22.81
C GLN A 59 21.29 30.35 -22.93
N VAL A 60 22.48 30.36 -23.54
CA VAL A 60 23.35 29.19 -23.69
C VAL A 60 23.81 28.67 -22.32
N GLN A 61 24.21 29.57 -21.41
CA GLN A 61 24.60 29.21 -20.04
C GLN A 61 23.45 28.56 -19.25
N LYS A 62 22.20 29.05 -19.40
CA LYS A 62 21.03 28.42 -18.76
C LYS A 62 20.74 27.01 -19.27
N GLN A 63 20.84 26.78 -20.58
CA GLN A 63 20.64 25.45 -21.16
C GLN A 63 21.72 24.46 -20.72
N LYS A 64 23.00 24.87 -20.66
CA LYS A 64 24.09 24.03 -20.12
C LYS A 64 23.82 23.55 -18.69
N GLY A 65 23.46 24.46 -17.79
CA GLY A 65 23.19 24.12 -16.38
C GLY A 65 21.99 23.19 -16.19
N GLN A 66 20.94 23.32 -17.02
CA GLN A 66 19.80 22.40 -17.00
C GLN A 66 20.19 20.97 -17.41
N GLN A 67 21.11 20.82 -18.39
CA GLN A 67 21.57 19.51 -18.82
C GLN A 67 22.43 18.81 -17.75
N GLU A 68 23.27 19.54 -17.03
CA GLU A 68 24.07 18.98 -15.92
C GLU A 68 23.17 18.45 -14.78
N LEU A 69 22.17 19.23 -14.37
CA LEU A 69 21.19 18.83 -13.35
C LEU A 69 20.42 17.56 -13.75
N ALA A 70 20.03 17.45 -15.02
CA ALA A 70 19.40 16.23 -15.54
C ALA A 70 20.33 15.03 -15.46
N ILE A 71 21.60 15.14 -15.91
CA ILE A 71 22.58 14.05 -15.82
C ILE A 71 22.76 13.59 -14.36
N VAL A 72 22.93 14.52 -13.42
CA VAL A 72 23.08 14.21 -11.99
C VAL A 72 21.84 13.49 -11.43
N GLN A 73 20.64 13.90 -11.83
CA GLN A 73 19.38 13.24 -11.46
C GLN A 73 19.26 11.83 -12.04
N HIS A 74 19.66 11.61 -13.30
CA HIS A 74 19.61 10.29 -13.94
C HIS A 74 20.57 9.31 -13.27
N ILE A 75 21.81 9.73 -12.97
CA ILE A 75 22.80 8.92 -12.23
C ILE A 75 22.29 8.55 -10.83
N ARG A 76 21.64 9.50 -10.14
CA ARG A 76 21.01 9.28 -8.83
C ARG A 76 19.84 8.28 -8.90
N ILE A 77 19.00 8.34 -9.93
CA ILE A 77 17.89 7.42 -10.14
C ILE A 77 18.40 5.98 -10.40
N ILE A 78 19.43 5.83 -11.24
CA ILE A 78 20.12 4.54 -11.45
C ILE A 78 20.64 3.99 -10.11
N PHE A 79 21.36 4.82 -9.34
CA PHE A 79 21.88 4.41 -8.03
C PHE A 79 20.76 3.95 -7.09
N MET A 80 19.72 4.76 -6.90
CA MET A 80 18.59 4.43 -6.01
C MET A 80 17.90 3.12 -6.39
N PHE A 81 17.67 2.88 -7.68
CA PHE A 81 17.08 1.64 -8.19
C PHE A 81 17.90 0.41 -7.77
N TYR A 82 19.19 0.38 -8.08
CA TYR A 82 20.03 -0.77 -7.72
C TYR A 82 20.28 -0.89 -6.22
N VAL A 83 20.28 0.21 -5.47
CA VAL A 83 20.36 0.15 -4.00
C VAL A 83 19.15 -0.58 -3.42
N GLN A 84 17.93 -0.26 -3.88
CA GLN A 84 16.69 -0.92 -3.45
C GLN A 84 16.50 -2.33 -4.03
N PHE A 85 17.09 -2.65 -5.19
CA PHE A 85 16.94 -3.94 -5.89
C PHE A 85 17.23 -5.14 -4.98
N GLY A 86 16.21 -5.93 -4.62
CA GLY A 86 16.36 -7.09 -3.71
C GLY A 86 16.64 -6.74 -2.23
N ASN A 87 16.67 -5.47 -1.83
CA ASN A 87 16.58 -5.06 -0.42
C ASN A 87 15.87 -3.71 -0.32
N LYS A 88 14.55 -3.78 -0.16
CA LYS A 88 13.63 -2.63 -0.17
C LYS A 88 13.70 -1.70 1.06
N THR A 89 14.59 -1.95 2.03
CA THR A 89 14.80 -1.06 3.19
C THR A 89 16.14 -0.32 3.15
N ASN A 90 17.04 -0.72 2.23
CA ASN A 90 18.29 -0.02 1.95
C ASN A 90 18.12 0.96 0.78
N ILE A 91 18.89 2.05 0.86
CA ILE A 91 18.63 3.35 0.22
C ILE A 91 19.90 4.23 0.16
N GLN A 92 20.87 3.99 1.03
CA GLN A 92 22.09 4.79 1.16
C GLN A 92 23.32 4.11 0.52
N TYR A 93 23.30 2.77 0.39
CA TYR A 93 24.49 1.98 0.10
C TYR A 93 24.25 0.93 -0.98
N LEU A 94 24.96 1.05 -2.10
CA LEU A 94 25.04 -0.01 -3.10
C LEU A 94 26.01 -1.09 -2.59
N LYS A 95 25.83 -2.35 -3.00
CA LYS A 95 26.80 -3.46 -2.76
C LYS A 95 27.44 -3.86 -4.08
N SER A 96 28.67 -4.39 -4.04
CA SER A 96 29.44 -4.81 -5.24
C SER A 96 28.58 -5.61 -6.22
N SER A 97 27.94 -6.72 -5.81
CA SER A 97 27.12 -7.56 -6.69
C SER A 97 25.98 -6.80 -7.40
N LYS A 98 25.38 -5.80 -6.74
CA LYS A 98 24.36 -4.94 -7.35
C LYS A 98 24.95 -3.87 -8.27
N PHE A 99 26.14 -3.37 -7.95
CA PHE A 99 26.90 -2.46 -8.79
C PHE A 99 27.39 -3.15 -10.08
N ILE A 100 27.96 -4.36 -9.99
CA ILE A 100 28.35 -5.17 -11.15
C ILE A 100 27.13 -5.44 -12.02
N LYS A 101 25.97 -5.77 -11.43
CA LYS A 101 24.71 -5.88 -12.18
C LYS A 101 24.34 -4.57 -12.88
N ALA A 102 24.42 -3.42 -12.21
CA ALA A 102 24.12 -2.12 -12.83
C ALA A 102 25.02 -1.84 -14.06
N MET A 103 26.29 -2.23 -14.02
CA MET A 103 27.19 -2.09 -15.17
C MET A 103 26.93 -3.12 -16.27
N ALA A 104 26.47 -4.32 -15.93
CA ALA A 104 26.02 -5.33 -16.90
C ALA A 104 24.75 -4.89 -17.63
N ASP A 105 23.74 -4.44 -16.89
CA ASP A 105 22.46 -3.96 -17.42
C ASP A 105 22.62 -2.66 -18.25
N ALA A 106 23.69 -1.88 -17.99
CA ALA A 106 24.14 -0.73 -18.78
C ALA A 106 24.96 -1.10 -20.03
N GLU A 107 25.23 -2.38 -20.28
CA GLU A 107 26.08 -2.86 -21.39
C GLU A 107 27.50 -2.25 -21.35
N ILE A 108 28.02 -1.95 -20.15
CA ILE A 108 29.38 -1.43 -19.93
C ILE A 108 30.40 -2.58 -19.89
N ILE A 109 29.99 -3.79 -19.48
CA ILE A 109 30.89 -4.96 -19.38
C ILE A 109 31.20 -5.48 -20.79
N ASN A 110 32.48 -5.41 -21.17
CA ASN A 110 32.98 -5.84 -22.47
C ASN A 110 34.44 -6.34 -22.36
N ASP A 111 35.09 -6.58 -23.50
CA ASP A 111 36.49 -7.06 -23.56
C ASP A 111 37.52 -6.02 -23.06
N GLU A 112 37.16 -4.73 -22.98
CA GLU A 112 38.04 -3.65 -22.47
C GLU A 112 37.86 -3.40 -20.97
N ILE A 113 36.70 -3.72 -20.40
CA ILE A 113 36.42 -3.62 -18.97
C ILE A 113 35.54 -4.79 -18.50
N THR A 114 36.17 -5.77 -17.88
CA THR A 114 35.49 -7.00 -17.42
C THR A 114 34.74 -6.79 -16.10
N SER A 115 33.90 -7.75 -15.73
CA SER A 115 33.27 -7.78 -14.40
C SER A 115 34.30 -7.77 -13.25
N LYS A 116 35.48 -8.37 -13.46
CA LYS A 116 36.58 -8.30 -12.50
C LYS A 116 37.15 -6.90 -12.41
N ASP A 117 37.42 -6.24 -13.54
CA ASP A 117 37.90 -4.85 -13.56
C ASP A 117 36.96 -3.90 -12.82
N LEU A 118 35.66 -4.11 -12.92
CA LEU A 118 34.66 -3.33 -12.20
C LEU A 118 34.61 -3.63 -10.71
N ASP A 119 34.78 -4.88 -10.29
CA ASP A 119 34.80 -5.23 -8.86
C ASP A 119 36.12 -4.77 -8.20
N ILE A 120 37.22 -4.81 -8.95
CA ILE A 120 38.47 -4.12 -8.65
C ILE A 120 38.18 -2.63 -8.40
N LEU A 121 37.63 -1.91 -9.39
CA LEU A 121 37.26 -0.48 -9.30
C LEU A 121 36.21 -0.17 -8.19
N TYR A 122 35.41 -1.15 -7.78
CA TYR A 122 34.50 -1.03 -6.65
C TYR A 122 35.25 -1.02 -5.31
N PHE A 123 36.01 -2.08 -5.01
CA PHE A 123 36.73 -2.21 -3.73
C PHE A 123 37.81 -1.14 -3.52
N GLN A 124 38.31 -0.56 -4.61
CA GLN A 124 38.99 0.73 -4.62
C GLN A 124 38.18 1.82 -3.90
N THR A 125 37.07 2.20 -4.51
CA THR A 125 36.30 3.42 -4.21
C THR A 125 35.53 3.31 -2.89
N THR A 126 35.34 2.09 -2.40
CA THR A 126 34.83 1.81 -1.06
C THR A 126 35.91 1.69 0.02
N LYS A 127 37.21 1.77 -0.32
CA LYS A 127 38.32 1.48 0.60
C LYS A 127 38.19 0.12 1.29
N ASN A 128 37.64 -0.85 0.56
CA ASN A 128 37.26 -2.19 1.01
C ASN A 128 36.02 -2.29 1.93
N THR A 129 35.19 -1.25 2.07
CA THR A 129 33.85 -1.46 2.66
C THR A 129 32.94 -2.23 1.69
N GLU A 130 32.03 -3.06 2.21
CA GLU A 130 31.02 -3.76 1.40
C GLU A 130 30.08 -2.79 0.66
N THR A 131 30.02 -1.54 1.11
CA THR A 131 29.04 -0.52 0.78
C THR A 131 29.64 0.66 0.03
N LEU A 132 28.92 1.14 -0.99
CA LEU A 132 29.27 2.27 -1.86
C LEU A 132 28.16 3.34 -1.77
N THR A 133 28.51 4.58 -1.40
CA THR A 133 27.58 5.72 -1.35
C THR A 133 27.29 6.28 -2.76
N LEU A 134 26.31 7.19 -2.87
CA LEU A 134 26.01 7.88 -4.13
C LEU A 134 27.23 8.64 -4.67
N ASP A 135 27.99 9.31 -3.81
CA ASP A 135 29.18 10.05 -4.23
C ASP A 135 30.33 9.10 -4.59
N GLN A 136 30.53 8.01 -3.85
CA GLN A 136 31.47 6.97 -4.28
C GLN A 136 31.06 6.31 -5.61
N PHE A 137 29.77 6.18 -5.90
CA PHE A 137 29.26 5.67 -7.17
C PHE A 137 29.51 6.65 -8.33
N LYS A 138 29.29 7.95 -8.12
CA LYS A 138 29.76 8.99 -9.05
C LYS A 138 31.28 8.84 -9.29
N ASP A 139 32.07 8.81 -8.21
CA ASP A 139 33.52 8.66 -8.25
C ASP A 139 34.01 7.43 -9.03
N LEU A 140 33.26 6.35 -8.98
CA LEU A 140 33.51 5.11 -9.71
C LEU A 140 33.20 5.25 -11.22
N LEU A 141 32.11 5.92 -11.60
CA LEU A 141 31.70 6.07 -13.01
C LEU A 141 32.72 6.83 -13.88
N VAL A 142 33.44 7.84 -13.35
CA VAL A 142 34.50 8.47 -14.16
C VAL A 142 35.72 7.57 -14.35
N LYS A 143 36.14 6.79 -13.33
CA LYS A 143 37.26 5.84 -13.48
C LYS A 143 36.98 4.84 -14.61
N ILE A 144 35.74 4.37 -14.65
CA ILE A 144 35.19 3.50 -15.70
C ILE A 144 35.25 4.21 -17.05
N ALA A 145 34.74 5.45 -17.13
CA ALA A 145 34.77 6.25 -18.34
C ALA A 145 36.19 6.46 -18.89
N THR A 146 37.17 6.81 -18.03
CA THR A 146 38.56 7.03 -18.44
C THR A 146 39.27 5.73 -18.84
N LYS A 147 38.94 4.61 -18.19
CA LYS A 147 39.50 3.28 -18.53
C LYS A 147 38.96 2.76 -19.86
N LEU A 148 37.66 2.94 -20.10
CA LEU A 148 36.96 2.52 -21.32
C LEU A 148 37.37 3.39 -22.51
N TYR A 149 37.20 4.71 -22.43
CA TYR A 149 37.39 5.62 -23.57
C TYR A 149 38.83 6.13 -23.76
N LYS A 150 39.76 5.83 -22.82
CA LYS A 150 41.21 6.07 -22.90
C LYS A 150 41.60 7.53 -23.25
N THR A 151 40.67 8.45 -23.10
CA THR A 151 40.81 9.86 -23.41
C THR A 151 41.37 10.57 -22.18
N PRO A 152 42.41 11.42 -22.32
CA PRO A 152 43.06 12.05 -21.17
C PRO A 152 42.13 13.00 -20.42
N GLU A 153 41.14 13.56 -21.14
CA GLU A 153 40.13 14.43 -20.58
C GLU A 153 38.95 13.62 -20.01
N GLN A 154 38.88 13.65 -18.69
CA GLN A 154 37.96 12.85 -17.89
C GLN A 154 36.51 13.35 -18.07
N SER A 155 36.35 14.64 -18.34
CA SER A 155 35.13 15.36 -18.76
C SER A 155 34.43 14.72 -19.98
N LYS A 156 35.10 14.71 -21.15
CA LYS A 156 34.57 14.13 -22.40
C LYS A 156 34.36 12.62 -22.27
N SER A 157 35.27 11.92 -21.58
CA SER A 157 35.13 10.49 -21.28
C SER A 157 33.80 10.18 -20.58
N PHE A 158 33.47 10.92 -19.52
CA PHE A 158 32.23 10.70 -18.75
C PHE A 158 30.97 11.02 -19.55
N LEU A 159 30.99 12.10 -20.33
CA LEU A 159 29.87 12.45 -21.20
C LEU A 159 29.61 11.36 -22.27
N GLN A 160 30.67 10.69 -22.74
CA GLN A 160 30.55 9.56 -23.67
C GLN A 160 30.00 8.30 -22.97
N LEU A 161 30.47 7.97 -21.76
CA LEU A 161 29.87 6.89 -20.94
C LEU A 161 28.38 7.13 -20.66
N TYR A 162 28.01 8.37 -20.34
CA TYR A 162 26.63 8.74 -20.09
C TYR A 162 25.73 8.58 -21.33
N LYS A 163 26.16 9.10 -22.49
CA LYS A 163 25.40 9.04 -23.74
C LYS A 163 25.26 7.62 -24.29
N ASN A 164 26.30 6.80 -24.16
CA ASN A 164 26.34 5.47 -24.77
C ASN A 164 25.70 4.37 -23.90
N HIS A 165 25.67 4.55 -22.57
CA HIS A 165 25.27 3.48 -21.65
C HIS A 165 24.27 3.96 -20.58
N LEU A 166 24.65 4.97 -19.78
CA LEU A 166 23.92 5.28 -18.54
C LEU A 166 22.56 5.94 -18.81
N SER A 167 22.45 6.75 -19.86
CA SER A 167 21.16 7.29 -20.31
C SER A 167 20.22 6.19 -20.82
N ILE A 168 20.72 5.22 -21.58
CA ILE A 168 19.94 4.06 -22.04
C ILE A 168 19.46 3.22 -20.84
N LEU A 169 20.33 2.98 -19.85
CA LEU A 169 19.94 2.30 -18.61
C LEU A 169 18.90 3.10 -17.81
N TYR A 170 19.04 4.43 -17.73
CA TYR A 170 18.03 5.29 -17.10
C TYR A 170 16.66 5.10 -17.77
N GLU A 171 16.56 5.16 -19.10
CA GLU A 171 15.26 4.98 -19.76
C GLU A 171 14.71 3.55 -19.59
N LYS A 172 15.56 2.51 -19.68
CA LYS A 172 15.15 1.12 -19.35
C LYS A 172 14.52 1.04 -17.94
N ILE A 173 15.14 1.65 -16.93
CA ILE A 173 14.60 1.70 -15.55
C ILE A 173 13.29 2.50 -15.50
N ASN A 174 13.27 3.66 -16.15
CA ASN A 174 12.17 4.63 -16.15
C ASN A 174 10.90 4.08 -16.84
N GLU A 175 11.06 3.28 -17.89
CA GLU A 175 9.94 2.70 -18.67
C GLU A 175 9.52 1.31 -18.15
N GLN A 176 10.49 0.43 -17.87
CA GLN A 176 10.25 -1.02 -17.78
C GLN A 176 10.14 -1.54 -16.34
N THR A 177 10.15 -0.67 -15.32
CA THR A 177 10.16 -1.08 -13.91
C THR A 177 9.12 -0.35 -13.07
N ASP A 178 8.57 -1.03 -12.05
CA ASP A 178 7.64 -0.43 -11.07
C ASP A 178 8.21 0.85 -10.41
N PHE A 179 9.52 0.91 -10.23
CA PHE A 179 10.23 2.04 -9.67
C PHE A 179 10.20 3.25 -10.62
N GLY A 180 10.44 3.04 -11.92
CA GLY A 180 10.26 4.07 -12.94
C GLY A 180 8.81 4.55 -13.04
N GLN A 181 7.85 3.64 -12.99
CA GLN A 181 6.42 3.96 -13.01
C GLN A 181 5.98 4.74 -11.75
N ASP A 182 6.51 4.42 -10.57
CA ASP A 182 6.26 5.20 -9.35
C ASP A 182 6.96 6.57 -9.39
N LEU A 183 8.18 6.71 -9.94
CA LEU A 183 8.80 8.02 -10.17
C LEU A 183 7.98 8.89 -11.15
N LYS A 184 7.49 8.31 -12.25
CA LYS A 184 6.58 8.97 -13.20
C LYS A 184 5.28 9.44 -12.53
N ARG A 185 4.75 8.69 -11.55
CA ARG A 185 3.61 9.15 -10.72
C ARG A 185 3.97 10.36 -9.86
N ILE A 186 5.17 10.42 -9.27
CA ILE A 186 5.64 11.59 -8.51
C ILE A 186 5.73 12.82 -9.42
N GLU A 187 6.29 12.69 -10.63
CA GLU A 187 6.42 13.80 -11.58
C GLU A 187 5.05 14.23 -12.14
N THR A 188 4.16 13.29 -12.42
CA THR A 188 2.77 13.56 -12.82
C THR A 188 2.02 14.30 -11.71
N CYS A 189 2.14 13.86 -10.45
CA CYS A 189 1.57 14.54 -9.29
C CYS A 189 2.01 16.00 -9.20
N ARG A 190 3.32 16.29 -9.36
CA ARG A 190 3.84 17.67 -9.40
C ARG A 190 3.21 18.51 -10.51
N SER A 191 3.01 17.95 -11.71
CA SER A 191 2.39 18.65 -12.83
C SER A 191 0.90 18.96 -12.64
N LEU A 192 0.25 18.31 -11.67
CA LEU A 192 -1.17 18.48 -11.33
C LEU A 192 -1.40 19.37 -10.08
N ILE A 193 -0.34 19.95 -9.50
CA ILE A 193 -0.45 20.93 -8.40
C ILE A 193 -0.89 22.29 -8.98
N ASP A 194 -2.20 22.52 -9.00
CA ASP A 194 -2.82 23.75 -9.50
C ASP A 194 -3.06 24.81 -8.39
N GLU A 195 -3.72 25.91 -8.76
CA GLU A 195 -4.11 26.96 -7.82
C GLU A 195 -5.08 26.48 -6.73
N GLN A 196 -5.89 25.43 -6.96
CA GLN A 196 -6.83 24.89 -5.98
C GLN A 196 -6.11 24.08 -4.90
N PHE A 197 -5.11 23.28 -5.28
CA PHE A 197 -4.20 22.66 -4.31
C PHE A 197 -3.49 23.72 -3.46
N LEU A 198 -2.98 24.79 -4.07
CA LEU A 198 -2.34 25.89 -3.33
C LEU A 198 -3.32 26.65 -2.42
N GLU A 199 -4.56 26.87 -2.84
CA GLU A 199 -5.62 27.46 -2.00
C GLU A 199 -5.88 26.59 -0.75
N ILE A 200 -6.04 25.28 -0.92
CA ILE A 200 -6.25 24.31 0.16
C ILE A 200 -5.04 24.28 1.11
N ILE A 201 -3.83 24.12 0.56
CA ILE A 201 -2.58 24.09 1.33
C ILE A 201 -2.43 25.37 2.15
N SER A 202 -2.75 26.54 1.60
CA SER A 202 -2.65 27.81 2.33
C SER A 202 -3.47 27.83 3.62
N GLN A 203 -4.65 27.19 3.62
CA GLN A 203 -5.58 27.17 4.75
C GLN A 203 -5.16 26.19 5.86
N VAL A 204 -4.67 25.00 5.50
CA VAL A 204 -4.15 24.03 6.49
C VAL A 204 -2.68 24.27 6.87
N SER A 205 -1.97 25.16 6.17
CA SER A 205 -0.53 25.42 6.35
C SER A 205 -0.13 25.66 7.81
N GLY A 206 -0.87 26.48 8.54
CA GLY A 206 -0.60 26.82 9.95
C GLY A 206 -0.84 25.69 10.95
N LEU A 207 -1.47 24.58 10.53
CA LEU A 207 -1.60 23.35 11.31
C LEU A 207 -0.56 22.31 10.85
N LEU A 208 -0.35 22.16 9.54
CA LEU A 208 0.70 21.29 8.98
C LEU A 208 2.10 21.72 9.41
N SER A 209 2.38 23.02 9.53
CA SER A 209 3.66 23.55 10.05
C SER A 209 3.90 23.15 11.51
N LYS A 210 2.85 23.16 12.35
CA LYS A 210 2.95 22.69 13.75
C LYS A 210 3.17 21.19 13.83
N ILE A 211 2.56 20.41 12.94
CA ILE A 211 2.77 18.96 12.82
C ILE A 211 4.21 18.67 12.37
N HIS A 212 4.71 19.40 11.35
CA HIS A 212 6.10 19.33 10.90
C HIS A 212 7.09 19.60 12.04
N ALA A 213 6.94 20.71 12.77
CA ALA A 213 7.78 21.05 13.92
C ALA A 213 7.68 20.05 15.09
N PHE A 214 6.55 19.35 15.24
CA PHE A 214 6.37 18.27 16.21
C PHE A 214 7.08 16.97 15.78
N ILE A 215 7.13 16.66 14.48
CA ILE A 215 7.84 15.48 13.95
C ILE A 215 9.35 15.72 13.99
N PHE A 216 9.79 16.80 13.35
CA PHE A 216 11.19 17.14 13.13
C PHE A 216 11.72 18.00 14.28
N GLN A 217 11.62 17.49 15.51
CA GLN A 217 12.14 18.16 16.71
C GLN A 217 13.68 18.29 16.71
N ASP A 218 14.39 17.47 15.92
CA ASP A 218 15.85 17.51 15.81
C ASP A 218 16.29 18.24 14.52
N GLN A 219 17.03 19.34 14.67
CA GLN A 219 17.65 20.09 13.57
C GLN A 219 18.98 19.47 13.09
N SER A 220 19.25 18.21 13.43
CA SER A 220 20.43 17.46 12.99
C SER A 220 20.63 17.53 11.46
N GLN A 221 21.88 17.72 11.05
CA GLN A 221 22.30 17.62 9.65
C GLN A 221 22.45 16.15 9.18
N LYS A 222 22.08 15.17 10.02
CA LYS A 222 22.23 13.74 9.72
C LYS A 222 20.98 13.21 9.01
N ILE A 223 21.13 12.93 7.71
CA ILE A 223 20.10 12.37 6.82
C ILE A 223 19.35 11.21 7.48
N SER A 224 20.06 10.27 8.12
CA SER A 224 19.49 9.10 8.77
C SER A 224 18.57 9.40 9.96
N GLN A 225 18.84 10.47 10.73
CA GLN A 225 17.96 10.88 11.83
C GLN A 225 16.67 11.52 11.30
N VAL A 226 16.80 12.45 10.35
CA VAL A 226 15.68 13.14 9.70
C VAL A 226 14.80 12.13 8.93
N GLN A 227 15.41 11.16 8.25
CA GLN A 227 14.69 10.06 7.62
C GLN A 227 13.98 9.18 8.65
N SER A 228 14.61 8.84 9.77
CA SER A 228 13.98 8.05 10.83
C SER A 228 12.74 8.76 11.40
N GLN A 229 12.82 10.08 11.61
CA GLN A 229 11.67 10.91 12.01
C GLN A 229 10.54 10.89 10.97
N TYR A 230 10.87 11.01 9.68
CA TYR A 230 9.89 10.92 8.61
C TYR A 230 9.21 9.54 8.54
N MET A 231 9.97 8.44 8.61
CA MET A 231 9.41 7.08 8.59
C MET A 231 8.55 6.80 9.84
N HIS A 232 8.98 7.28 11.00
CA HIS A 232 8.23 7.21 12.25
C HIS A 232 6.93 8.04 12.19
N PHE A 233 6.95 9.21 11.55
CA PHE A 233 5.74 9.98 11.24
C PHE A 233 4.76 9.17 10.39
N LEU A 234 5.22 8.57 9.28
CA LEU A 234 4.37 7.75 8.41
C LEU A 234 3.74 6.55 9.15
N GLN A 235 4.43 6.00 10.15
CA GLN A 235 3.90 4.93 11.01
C GLN A 235 2.92 5.47 12.06
N GLN A 236 3.26 6.53 12.80
CA GLN A 236 2.41 7.09 13.85
C GLN A 236 1.08 7.66 13.30
N PHE A 237 1.11 8.22 12.09
CA PHE A 237 -0.07 8.76 11.42
C PHE A 237 -0.76 7.74 10.51
N GLU A 238 -0.46 6.44 10.68
CA GLU A 238 -1.14 5.30 10.05
C GLU A 238 -1.07 5.26 8.50
N ILE A 239 -0.20 6.07 7.90
CA ILE A 239 0.06 6.11 6.45
C ILE A 239 0.74 4.80 5.99
N ILE A 240 1.67 4.27 6.78
CA ILE A 240 2.23 2.93 6.60
C ILE A 240 1.54 1.98 7.58
N PRO A 241 1.00 0.81 7.15
CA PRO A 241 0.97 0.31 5.77
C PRO A 241 -0.30 0.66 4.98
N LEU A 242 -1.25 1.43 5.55
CA LEU A 242 -2.63 1.53 5.05
C LEU A 242 -2.77 2.32 3.73
N ILE A 243 -1.86 3.26 3.47
CA ILE A 243 -1.89 4.16 2.32
C ILE A 243 -0.74 3.85 1.36
N ILE A 244 0.48 3.68 1.90
CA ILE A 244 1.66 3.31 1.12
C ILE A 244 2.54 2.29 1.87
N THR A 245 3.36 1.56 1.10
CA THR A 245 4.38 0.68 1.66
C THR A 245 5.57 1.47 2.21
N GLN A 246 6.32 0.86 3.12
CA GLN A 246 7.57 1.42 3.66
C GLN A 246 8.58 1.79 2.55
N THR A 247 8.62 1.02 1.46
CA THR A 247 9.49 1.26 0.30
C THR A 247 9.10 2.53 -0.45
N LYS A 248 7.79 2.75 -0.71
CA LYS A 248 7.32 3.99 -1.32
C LYS A 248 7.61 5.19 -0.42
N GLY A 249 7.38 5.07 0.89
CA GLY A 249 7.73 6.13 1.85
C GLY A 249 9.22 6.50 1.81
N GLN A 250 10.10 5.50 1.80
CA GLN A 250 11.54 5.73 1.64
C GLN A 250 11.90 6.38 0.29
N MET A 251 11.28 5.94 -0.82
CA MET A 251 11.50 6.51 -2.15
C MET A 251 11.07 7.99 -2.22
N ILE A 252 9.89 8.32 -1.71
CA ILE A 252 9.34 9.69 -1.66
C ILE A 252 10.26 10.59 -0.83
N PHE A 253 10.70 10.14 0.35
CA PHE A 253 11.71 10.87 1.14
C PHE A 253 13.00 11.09 0.33
N PHE A 254 13.51 10.05 -0.32
CA PHE A 254 14.79 10.14 -1.04
C PHE A 254 14.73 11.06 -2.25
N ASP A 255 13.62 11.11 -2.99
CA ASP A 255 13.42 12.05 -4.09
C ASP A 255 13.37 13.51 -3.57
N LEU A 256 12.52 13.78 -2.60
CA LEU A 256 12.38 15.10 -1.98
C LEU A 256 13.65 15.55 -1.26
N PHE A 257 14.49 14.63 -0.76
CA PHE A 257 15.70 14.99 -0.02
C PHE A 257 16.69 15.77 -0.91
N HIS A 258 17.02 15.26 -2.10
CA HIS A 258 18.06 15.85 -2.97
C HIS A 258 17.50 16.69 -4.15
N ARG A 259 16.18 16.89 -4.23
CA ARG A 259 15.54 17.87 -5.12
C ARG A 259 15.14 19.10 -4.29
N ASP A 260 15.09 20.29 -4.89
CA ASP A 260 14.35 21.41 -4.29
C ASP A 260 12.84 21.24 -4.48
N SER A 261 12.06 21.82 -3.57
CA SER A 261 10.60 21.74 -3.61
C SER A 261 10.04 22.82 -4.52
N ASP A 262 9.15 22.44 -5.43
CA ASP A 262 8.48 23.40 -6.32
C ASP A 262 7.48 24.28 -5.54
N LEU A 263 7.07 23.83 -4.34
CA LEU A 263 6.19 24.56 -3.42
C LEU A 263 6.95 25.70 -2.73
N ASN A 264 6.67 26.94 -3.15
CA ASN A 264 7.22 28.15 -2.52
C ASN A 264 6.49 28.53 -1.21
N LEU A 265 6.37 27.58 -0.28
CA LEU A 265 5.87 27.86 1.07
C LEU A 265 6.94 28.61 1.88
N LYS A 266 6.51 29.47 2.81
CA LYS A 266 7.43 30.22 3.69
C LYS A 266 8.18 29.25 4.60
N ASN A 267 9.39 28.86 4.19
CA ASN A 267 10.19 27.85 4.88
C ASN A 267 10.81 28.40 6.17
N ASP A 268 10.58 27.68 7.27
CA ASP A 268 11.49 27.70 8.42
C ASP A 268 12.83 27.08 7.99
N GLY A 269 13.74 27.92 7.50
CA GLY A 269 15.01 27.56 6.85
C GLY A 269 16.08 26.90 7.74
N LYS A 270 15.68 26.13 8.75
CA LYS A 270 16.55 25.41 9.69
C LYS A 270 16.50 23.89 9.54
N PHE A 271 15.51 23.36 8.80
CA PHE A 271 15.29 21.92 8.68
C PHE A 271 15.78 21.38 7.33
N LEU A 272 16.58 20.31 7.39
CA LEU A 272 17.12 19.60 6.22
C LEU A 272 16.00 19.00 5.35
N PHE A 273 14.91 18.56 5.97
CA PHE A 273 13.64 18.24 5.34
C PHE A 273 12.63 19.35 5.72
N ASN A 274 12.60 20.42 4.93
CA ASN A 274 11.86 21.64 5.22
C ASN A 274 10.33 21.47 5.10
N PHE A 275 9.58 22.50 5.50
CA PHE A 275 8.12 22.47 5.50
C PHE A 275 7.53 22.28 4.09
N SER A 276 8.15 22.84 3.05
CA SER A 276 7.72 22.67 1.66
C SER A 276 7.82 21.21 1.22
N LYS A 277 8.98 20.57 1.46
CA LYS A 277 9.21 19.13 1.20
C LYS A 277 8.25 18.24 2.00
N PHE A 278 7.89 18.63 3.22
CA PHE A 278 6.89 17.91 4.02
C PHE A 278 5.50 17.96 3.37
N VAL A 279 5.01 19.15 2.98
CA VAL A 279 3.70 19.28 2.30
C VAL A 279 3.70 18.57 0.94
N GLU A 280 4.77 18.71 0.16
CA GLU A 280 4.93 18.02 -1.13
C GLU A 280 4.89 16.49 -0.94
N SER A 281 5.49 15.97 0.13
CA SER A 281 5.39 14.54 0.46
C SER A 281 3.97 14.08 0.73
N LEU A 282 3.11 14.92 1.33
CA LEU A 282 1.70 14.58 1.57
C LEU A 282 0.90 14.55 0.26
N LEU A 283 1.13 15.49 -0.66
CA LEU A 283 0.53 15.46 -1.99
C LEU A 283 0.90 14.15 -2.71
N ILE A 284 2.19 13.85 -2.79
CA ILE A 284 2.70 12.61 -3.41
C ILE A 284 2.12 11.34 -2.76
N ILE A 285 1.99 11.31 -1.41
CA ILE A 285 1.36 10.21 -0.69
C ILE A 285 -0.12 10.05 -1.06
N SER A 286 -0.86 11.16 -1.21
CA SER A 286 -2.29 11.08 -1.53
C SER A 286 -2.56 10.52 -2.93
N PHE A 287 -1.71 10.83 -3.91
CA PHE A 287 -1.76 10.30 -5.28
C PHE A 287 -1.31 8.82 -5.37
N HIS A 288 -0.62 8.30 -4.35
CA HIS A 288 -0.24 6.89 -4.26
C HIS A 288 -1.26 6.00 -3.53
N GLN A 289 -2.40 6.54 -3.10
CA GLN A 289 -3.55 5.74 -2.66
C GLN A 289 -4.04 4.84 -3.82
N VAL A 290 -4.70 3.73 -3.49
CA VAL A 290 -5.35 2.87 -4.50
C VAL A 290 -6.50 3.67 -5.12
N GLN A 291 -6.28 4.17 -6.33
CA GLN A 291 -7.29 4.90 -7.08
C GLN A 291 -8.38 3.92 -7.54
N GLU A 292 -9.62 4.15 -7.11
CA GLU A 292 -10.78 3.71 -7.89
C GLU A 292 -10.84 4.58 -9.16
N GLU A 293 -11.24 4.01 -10.28
CA GLU A 293 -11.25 4.71 -11.56
C GLU A 293 -12.10 5.99 -11.48
N ASN A 294 -11.52 7.13 -11.89
CA ASN A 294 -12.12 8.47 -11.90
C ASN A 294 -12.24 9.20 -10.54
N GLN A 295 -11.57 8.76 -9.46
CA GLN A 295 -11.47 9.59 -8.24
C GLN A 295 -10.63 10.86 -8.48
N ASN A 296 -11.12 12.00 -7.97
CA ASN A 296 -10.46 13.31 -8.11
C ASN A 296 -9.23 13.42 -7.19
N GLU A 297 -8.11 13.90 -7.73
CA GLU A 297 -6.82 13.99 -7.03
C GLU A 297 -6.85 14.93 -5.81
N LEU A 298 -7.67 15.99 -5.88
CA LEU A 298 -7.90 16.93 -4.79
C LEU A 298 -8.78 16.30 -3.68
N GLU A 299 -9.65 15.36 -4.04
CA GLU A 299 -10.39 14.54 -3.08
C GLU A 299 -9.49 13.50 -2.40
N LEU A 300 -8.58 12.85 -3.14
CA LEU A 300 -7.56 11.96 -2.56
C LEU A 300 -6.72 12.69 -1.50
N PHE A 301 -6.40 13.97 -1.72
CA PHE A 301 -5.70 14.80 -0.74
C PHE A 301 -6.56 15.14 0.48
N PHE A 302 -7.85 15.46 0.31
CA PHE A 302 -8.77 15.60 1.45
C PHE A 302 -8.88 14.31 2.27
N GLN A 303 -9.00 13.14 1.62
CA GLN A 303 -9.04 11.84 2.30
C GLN A 303 -7.74 11.56 3.08
N LEU A 304 -6.57 11.97 2.57
CA LEU A 304 -5.33 11.88 3.34
C LEU A 304 -5.34 12.80 4.56
N LEU A 305 -5.79 14.06 4.41
CA LEU A 305 -5.89 15.01 5.53
C LEU A 305 -6.87 14.51 6.63
N GLU A 306 -7.95 13.81 6.25
CA GLU A 306 -8.86 13.16 7.18
C GLU A 306 -8.23 11.94 7.89
N LYS A 307 -7.52 11.08 7.15
CA LYS A 307 -6.79 9.94 7.74
C LYS A 307 -5.71 10.43 8.72
N LEU A 308 -4.98 11.50 8.36
CA LEU A 308 -4.07 12.19 9.27
C LEU A 308 -4.78 12.64 10.56
N GLU A 309 -5.88 13.40 10.47
CA GLU A 309 -6.58 13.96 11.64
C GLU A 309 -7.12 12.88 12.61
N ASN A 310 -7.55 11.74 12.09
CA ASN A 310 -8.10 10.65 12.89
C ASN A 310 -7.03 9.78 13.58
N SER A 311 -5.82 9.72 13.02
CA SER A 311 -4.72 8.85 13.47
C SER A 311 -4.27 9.04 14.94
N GLN A 312 -3.67 8.01 15.53
CA GLN A 312 -3.07 8.07 16.87
C GLN A 312 -1.92 9.08 16.97
N GLY A 313 -1.17 9.29 15.88
CA GLY A 313 -0.13 10.31 15.77
C GLY A 313 -0.69 11.72 15.95
N PHE A 314 -1.78 12.05 15.24
CA PHE A 314 -2.45 13.35 15.39
C PHE A 314 -3.06 13.51 16.79
N GLN A 315 -3.68 12.48 17.35
CA GLN A 315 -4.19 12.53 18.73
C GLN A 315 -3.09 12.80 19.76
N SER A 316 -1.89 12.25 19.54
CA SER A 316 -0.71 12.48 20.39
C SER A 316 -0.14 13.89 20.21
N PHE A 317 -0.14 14.41 18.97
CA PHE A 317 0.17 15.80 18.64
C PHE A 317 -0.79 16.79 19.33
N SER A 318 -2.11 16.58 19.24
CA SER A 318 -3.10 17.46 19.90
C SER A 318 -2.92 17.46 21.42
N LYS A 319 -2.69 16.29 22.03
CA LYS A 319 -2.43 16.14 23.48
C LYS A 319 -1.18 16.90 23.92
N LYS A 320 -0.01 16.68 23.28
CA LYS A 320 1.25 17.36 23.66
C LYS A 320 1.19 18.88 23.45
N ASN A 321 0.33 19.37 22.55
CA ASN A 321 0.14 20.80 22.28
C ASN A 321 -1.09 21.42 23.01
N ASN A 322 -1.74 20.70 23.93
CA ASN A 322 -2.95 21.14 24.66
C ASN A 322 -4.08 21.66 23.75
N GLN A 323 -4.21 21.14 22.53
CA GLN A 323 -5.19 21.61 21.56
C GLN A 323 -6.57 20.98 21.84
N THR A 324 -7.56 21.81 22.16
CA THR A 324 -8.98 21.42 22.14
C THR A 324 -9.42 21.19 20.69
N LYS A 325 -10.26 20.17 20.43
CA LYS A 325 -10.85 19.98 19.10
C LYS A 325 -11.82 21.12 18.79
N ASN A 326 -11.45 21.97 17.83
CA ASN A 326 -12.22 23.12 17.37
C ASN A 326 -11.88 23.42 15.90
N GLU A 327 -12.60 24.34 15.27
CA GLU A 327 -12.49 24.60 13.82
C GLU A 327 -11.14 25.18 13.35
N GLN A 328 -10.21 25.50 14.26
CA GLN A 328 -8.84 25.97 13.97
C GLN A 328 -7.76 24.91 14.28
N THR A 329 -8.14 23.77 14.88
CA THR A 329 -7.22 22.68 15.28
C THR A 329 -7.51 21.37 14.54
N GLN A 330 -8.39 21.41 13.54
CA GLN A 330 -8.77 20.31 12.67
C GLN A 330 -8.32 20.60 11.23
N LEU A 331 -7.84 19.58 10.51
CA LEU A 331 -7.42 19.69 9.12
C LEU A 331 -8.64 19.76 8.19
N VAL A 332 -9.65 18.91 8.41
CA VAL A 332 -10.79 18.78 7.49
C VAL A 332 -11.81 19.91 7.65
N MET A 333 -12.08 20.32 8.90
CA MET A 333 -13.07 21.39 9.20
C MET A 333 -12.64 22.79 8.76
N ALA A 334 -11.35 23.01 8.46
CA ALA A 334 -10.92 24.24 7.79
C ALA A 334 -11.51 24.35 6.38
N LEU A 335 -11.58 23.22 5.67
CA LEU A 335 -11.79 23.10 4.22
C LEU A 335 -13.29 23.07 3.85
N SER A 336 -14.14 22.55 4.74
CA SER A 336 -15.61 22.55 4.57
C SER A 336 -16.21 23.96 4.42
N ARG A 337 -15.50 24.99 4.92
CA ARG A 337 -15.87 26.41 4.72
C ARG A 337 -15.74 26.86 3.28
N VAL A 338 -14.79 26.31 2.51
CA VAL A 338 -14.51 26.74 1.13
C VAL A 338 -15.65 26.33 0.21
N ASN A 339 -16.04 25.05 0.26
CA ASN A 339 -17.07 24.51 -0.61
C ASN A 339 -18.43 25.15 -0.30
N SER A 340 -18.73 25.40 0.98
CA SER A 340 -19.95 26.13 1.38
C SER A 340 -19.90 27.63 1.01
N ALA A 341 -18.75 28.30 1.09
CA ALA A 341 -18.59 29.69 0.63
C ALA A 341 -18.64 29.85 -0.90
N LYS A 342 -18.14 28.87 -1.66
CA LYS A 342 -18.23 28.86 -3.13
C LYS A 342 -19.66 28.53 -3.60
N GLN A 343 -20.33 27.54 -3.01
CA GLN A 343 -21.72 27.20 -3.33
C GLN A 343 -22.74 28.29 -2.97
N SER A 344 -22.58 28.95 -1.81
CA SER A 344 -23.53 29.99 -1.35
C SER A 344 -23.59 31.25 -2.23
N ARG A 345 -22.57 31.48 -3.07
CA ARG A 345 -22.58 32.52 -4.13
C ARG A 345 -23.41 32.16 -5.37
N VAL A 346 -23.75 30.90 -5.57
CA VAL A 346 -24.62 30.43 -6.67
C VAL A 346 -26.08 30.37 -6.22
N SER A 347 -26.33 29.92 -4.98
CA SER A 347 -27.69 29.71 -4.46
C SER A 347 -28.49 30.98 -4.15
N THR A 348 -27.86 32.16 -4.10
CA THR A 348 -28.49 33.41 -3.62
C THR A 348 -29.52 34.02 -4.58
N VAL A 349 -29.65 33.50 -5.80
CA VAL A 349 -30.52 34.06 -6.86
C VAL A 349 -31.92 33.41 -6.91
N TYR A 350 -32.11 32.19 -6.39
CA TYR A 350 -33.30 31.37 -6.70
C TYR A 350 -34.29 31.09 -5.56
N GLN A 351 -33.99 31.45 -4.30
CA GLN A 351 -34.82 31.05 -3.14
C GLN A 351 -35.76 32.15 -2.57
N SER A 352 -35.90 33.29 -3.22
CA SER A 352 -36.62 34.46 -2.70
C SER A 352 -38.15 34.50 -2.93
N GLN A 353 -38.79 33.42 -3.42
CA GLN A 353 -40.22 33.45 -3.81
C GLN A 353 -41.15 32.34 -3.25
N GLN A 354 -40.69 31.32 -2.53
CA GLN A 354 -41.58 30.24 -2.03
C GLN A 354 -41.37 29.87 -0.55
N GLN A 355 -41.92 30.67 0.36
CA GLN A 355 -42.23 30.20 1.73
C GLN A 355 -43.30 31.05 2.45
N GLN A 356 -44.57 30.85 2.10
CA GLN A 356 -45.73 31.13 2.97
C GLN A 356 -46.75 29.99 2.85
N GLN A 357 -47.54 29.75 3.91
CA GLN A 357 -48.51 28.65 4.09
C GLN A 357 -47.85 27.25 4.13
N LYS A 358 -47.86 26.52 5.25
CA LYS A 358 -49.04 26.06 5.99
C LYS A 358 -48.76 25.85 7.49
N GLN A 359 -49.83 25.66 8.27
CA GLN A 359 -49.83 25.54 9.73
C GLN A 359 -50.15 24.11 10.20
N ASN A 360 -49.72 23.81 11.43
CA ASN A 360 -50.38 22.97 12.45
C ASN A 360 -51.07 21.65 12.06
N SER A 361 -50.57 20.55 12.63
CA SER A 361 -51.43 19.57 13.33
C SER A 361 -50.68 18.95 14.51
N ASN A 362 -51.27 19.00 15.71
CA ASN A 362 -50.74 18.30 16.88
C ASN A 362 -51.09 16.81 16.81
N LEU A 363 -50.17 15.94 17.24
CA LEU A 363 -50.53 14.78 18.06
C LEU A 363 -49.33 14.36 18.93
N LYS A 364 -49.54 14.30 20.25
CA LYS A 364 -48.64 13.64 21.20
C LYS A 364 -49.44 12.55 21.90
N GLN A 365 -49.01 11.30 21.78
CA GLN A 365 -49.41 10.23 22.69
C GLN A 365 -48.15 9.58 23.26
N SER A 366 -48.12 9.46 24.58
CA SER A 366 -46.99 8.96 25.34
C SER A 366 -47.22 7.51 25.74
N TYR A 367 -46.46 6.59 25.15
CA TYR A 367 -46.34 5.24 25.69
C TYR A 367 -45.27 5.24 26.78
N GLN A 368 -45.70 5.04 28.02
CA GLN A 368 -44.81 4.55 29.08
C GLN A 368 -44.78 3.02 28.94
N MET A 369 -43.60 2.45 28.70
CA MET A 369 -43.35 1.02 28.85
C MET A 369 -42.72 0.78 30.22
N ASN A 370 -43.18 -0.26 30.92
CA ASN A 370 -42.58 -0.69 32.18
C ASN A 370 -41.23 -1.35 31.91
N ASP A 371 -40.19 -0.93 32.63
CA ASP A 371 -38.83 -1.46 32.54
C ASP A 371 -38.71 -2.72 33.44
N GLU A 372 -39.54 -3.73 33.17
CA GLU A 372 -39.43 -5.04 33.84
C GLU A 372 -38.22 -5.79 33.28
N SER A 373 -37.16 -5.82 34.08
CA SER A 373 -35.88 -6.42 33.74
C SER A 373 -35.98 -7.94 33.65
N LYS A 374 -36.39 -8.45 32.48
CA LYS A 374 -36.28 -9.86 32.09
C LYS A 374 -34.84 -10.33 32.34
N GLN A 375 -34.63 -11.08 33.43
CA GLN A 375 -33.44 -11.91 33.57
C GLN A 375 -33.47 -12.92 32.42
N ILE A 376 -32.56 -12.76 31.45
CA ILE A 376 -32.32 -13.77 30.43
C ILE A 376 -31.73 -14.98 31.16
N GLN A 377 -32.59 -15.92 31.53
CA GLN A 377 -32.17 -17.24 31.97
C GLN A 377 -31.30 -17.84 30.87
N SER A 378 -30.17 -18.43 31.25
CA SER A 378 -29.14 -18.95 30.34
C SER A 378 -29.58 -20.24 29.63
N SER A 379 -30.69 -20.14 28.90
CA SER A 379 -31.10 -21.07 27.85
C SER A 379 -29.98 -21.12 26.81
N GLN A 380 -29.59 -22.34 26.42
CA GLN A 380 -28.49 -22.52 25.48
C GLN A 380 -28.90 -21.96 24.12
N ILE A 381 -28.04 -21.11 23.53
CA ILE A 381 -28.28 -20.54 22.21
C ILE A 381 -28.21 -21.69 21.18
N PRO A 382 -29.29 -21.98 20.43
CA PRO A 382 -29.26 -23.01 19.39
C PRO A 382 -28.24 -22.60 18.33
N TYR A 383 -27.37 -23.55 17.93
CA TYR A 383 -26.30 -23.32 16.96
C TYR A 383 -25.37 -22.13 17.26
N GLU A 384 -25.12 -21.83 18.55
CA GLU A 384 -24.33 -20.64 18.95
C GLU A 384 -23.00 -20.52 18.20
N LYS A 385 -22.30 -21.64 18.01
CA LYS A 385 -20.99 -21.73 17.35
C LYS A 385 -21.06 -21.32 15.88
N GLU A 386 -22.05 -21.81 15.15
CA GLU A 386 -22.25 -21.54 13.72
C GLU A 386 -22.74 -20.08 13.51
N ILE A 387 -23.65 -19.61 14.36
CA ILE A 387 -24.11 -18.20 14.36
C ILE A 387 -22.96 -17.25 14.73
N ARG A 388 -22.08 -17.66 15.64
CA ARG A 388 -20.88 -16.91 16.03
C ARG A 388 -19.85 -16.86 14.91
N ASN A 389 -19.63 -17.95 14.17
CA ASN A 389 -18.79 -17.95 12.96
C ASN A 389 -19.29 -16.92 11.93
N LEU A 390 -20.61 -16.84 11.70
CA LEU A 390 -21.21 -15.82 10.83
C LEU A 390 -21.00 -14.40 11.36
N PHE A 391 -21.32 -14.16 12.64
CA PHE A 391 -21.16 -12.85 13.27
C PHE A 391 -19.71 -12.34 13.19
N GLU A 392 -18.74 -13.20 13.52
CA GLU A 392 -17.31 -12.88 13.46
C GLU A 392 -16.86 -12.61 12.03
N TYR A 393 -17.25 -13.45 11.06
CA TYR A 393 -16.92 -13.25 9.64
C TYR A 393 -17.43 -11.90 9.10
N TYR A 394 -18.69 -11.55 9.33
CA TYR A 394 -19.23 -10.26 8.89
C TYR A 394 -18.65 -9.07 9.67
N SER A 395 -18.31 -9.25 10.95
CA SER A 395 -17.61 -8.23 11.74
C SER A 395 -16.20 -7.95 11.20
N GLN A 396 -15.50 -8.95 10.66
CA GLN A 396 -14.16 -8.80 10.09
C GLN A 396 -14.09 -8.08 8.73
N ILE A 397 -15.19 -7.96 7.98
CA ILE A 397 -15.19 -7.35 6.63
C ILE A 397 -14.64 -5.90 6.69
N GLY A 398 -13.49 -5.65 6.07
CA GLY A 398 -12.79 -4.35 6.11
C GLY A 398 -12.21 -3.95 7.48
N GLU A 399 -12.33 -4.79 8.51
CA GLU A 399 -11.81 -4.56 9.87
C GLU A 399 -11.33 -5.91 10.45
N PRO A 400 -10.23 -6.52 9.95
CA PRO A 400 -9.93 -7.95 10.18
C PRO A 400 -9.68 -8.36 11.65
N LEU A 401 -9.40 -7.38 12.53
CA LEU A 401 -9.25 -7.58 13.98
C LEU A 401 -10.57 -7.45 14.77
N ASN A 402 -11.67 -7.07 14.11
CA ASN A 402 -12.97 -6.85 14.74
C ASN A 402 -13.78 -8.17 14.80
N LEU A 403 -13.66 -8.88 15.91
CA LEU A 403 -14.47 -10.07 16.24
C LEU A 403 -15.67 -9.77 17.15
N VAL A 404 -15.81 -8.52 17.61
CA VAL A 404 -16.69 -8.19 18.76
C VAL A 404 -17.89 -7.33 18.35
N ASN A 405 -17.81 -6.62 17.22
CA ASN A 405 -18.77 -5.56 16.89
C ASN A 405 -19.21 -5.56 15.42
N LEU A 406 -20.48 -5.80 15.18
CA LEU A 406 -21.15 -5.64 13.89
C LEU A 406 -21.68 -4.19 13.75
N LYS A 407 -21.53 -3.59 12.57
CA LYS A 407 -22.12 -2.29 12.19
C LYS A 407 -23.43 -2.52 11.42
N SER A 408 -24.39 -1.59 11.42
CA SER A 408 -25.67 -1.74 10.68
C SER A 408 -25.46 -2.19 9.22
N ILE A 409 -24.53 -1.58 8.47
CA ILE A 409 -24.25 -1.98 7.08
C ILE A 409 -23.73 -3.42 6.95
N LYS A 410 -22.95 -3.91 7.93
CA LYS A 410 -22.46 -5.30 7.98
C LYS A 410 -23.57 -6.27 8.37
N TYR A 411 -24.42 -5.88 9.32
CA TYR A 411 -25.61 -6.62 9.75
C TYR A 411 -26.65 -6.77 8.62
N LYS A 412 -26.96 -5.69 7.90
CA LYS A 412 -27.82 -5.74 6.71
C LYS A 412 -27.23 -6.64 5.63
N LYS A 413 -25.90 -6.57 5.38
CA LYS A 413 -25.24 -7.48 4.43
C LYS A 413 -25.27 -8.95 4.89
N LEU A 414 -25.18 -9.24 6.19
CA LEU A 414 -25.35 -10.58 6.74
C LEU A 414 -26.77 -11.09 6.45
N LEU A 415 -27.80 -10.36 6.89
CA LEU A 415 -29.19 -10.79 6.70
C LEU A 415 -29.62 -10.86 5.23
N GLN A 416 -29.06 -10.02 4.36
CA GLN A 416 -29.29 -10.08 2.91
C GLN A 416 -28.65 -11.34 2.29
N ASN A 417 -27.42 -11.69 2.69
CA ASN A 417 -26.77 -12.90 2.19
C ASN A 417 -27.42 -14.19 2.72
N CYS A 418 -27.94 -14.20 3.96
CA CYS A 418 -28.80 -15.28 4.47
C CYS A 418 -30.22 -15.29 3.84
N GLY A 419 -30.51 -14.40 2.88
CA GLY A 419 -31.80 -14.28 2.21
C GLY A 419 -32.95 -13.70 3.04
N ILE A 420 -32.72 -13.33 4.31
CA ILE A 420 -33.75 -12.83 5.25
C ILE A 420 -34.27 -11.46 4.80
N ILE A 421 -33.38 -10.54 4.43
CA ILE A 421 -33.78 -9.28 3.78
C ILE A 421 -34.19 -9.61 2.34
N GLY A 422 -35.44 -9.31 1.99
CA GLY A 422 -36.01 -9.54 0.67
C GLY A 422 -36.95 -10.74 0.56
N SER A 423 -36.83 -11.76 1.44
CA SER A 423 -37.83 -12.84 1.56
C SER A 423 -38.79 -12.63 2.74
N MET A 424 -38.27 -12.21 3.90
CA MET A 424 -39.05 -12.06 5.15
C MET A 424 -39.22 -10.60 5.55
N ILE A 425 -38.12 -9.83 5.51
CA ILE A 425 -38.09 -8.46 6.07
C ILE A 425 -37.62 -7.44 5.04
N SER A 426 -38.06 -6.19 5.19
CA SER A 426 -37.54 -5.07 4.40
C SER A 426 -36.19 -4.58 4.94
N GLN A 427 -35.46 -3.78 4.15
CA GLN A 427 -34.26 -3.09 4.67
C GLN A 427 -34.59 -2.14 5.83
N VAL A 428 -35.81 -1.57 5.86
CA VAL A 428 -36.28 -0.67 6.91
C VAL A 428 -36.57 -1.44 8.21
N ASP A 429 -37.14 -2.65 8.11
CA ASP A 429 -37.28 -3.56 9.25
C ASP A 429 -35.90 -3.94 9.81
N ALA A 430 -34.92 -4.23 8.96
CA ALA A 430 -33.57 -4.57 9.40
C ALA A 430 -32.92 -3.41 10.19
N ASP A 431 -32.99 -2.16 9.70
CA ASP A 431 -32.51 -1.00 10.47
C ASP A 431 -33.29 -0.79 11.77
N MET A 432 -34.61 -0.99 11.76
CA MET A 432 -35.44 -0.93 12.97
C MET A 432 -35.02 -1.99 14.00
N PHE A 433 -34.81 -3.24 13.61
CA PHE A 433 -34.32 -4.29 14.50
C PHE A 433 -32.90 -4.01 15.02
N TYR A 434 -32.00 -3.47 14.20
CA TYR A 434 -30.68 -3.02 14.66
C TYR A 434 -30.78 -1.91 15.73
N ILE A 435 -31.69 -0.94 15.55
CA ILE A 435 -31.91 0.17 16.49
C ILE A 435 -32.66 -0.28 17.77
N GLN A 436 -33.49 -1.32 17.70
CA GLN A 436 -34.16 -1.93 18.86
C GLN A 436 -33.23 -2.80 19.69
N SER A 437 -32.37 -3.57 19.02
CA SER A 437 -31.43 -4.50 19.67
C SER A 437 -30.14 -3.85 20.16
N THR A 438 -29.66 -2.77 19.53
CA THR A 438 -28.47 -2.08 20.05
C THR A 438 -28.79 -1.23 21.28
N PRO A 439 -27.96 -1.30 22.35
CA PRO A 439 -28.20 -0.54 23.57
C PRO A 439 -28.07 0.95 23.29
N LYS A 440 -29.20 1.66 23.34
CA LYS A 440 -29.25 3.12 23.29
C LYS A 440 -28.38 3.66 24.42
N ARG A 441 -27.23 4.28 24.06
CA ARG A 441 -26.44 5.05 25.02
C ARG A 441 -27.37 6.05 25.69
N LYS A 442 -27.52 5.94 27.02
CA LYS A 442 -28.22 6.94 27.81
C LYS A 442 -27.43 8.24 27.66
N LEU A 443 -27.90 9.18 26.82
CA LEU A 443 -27.33 10.52 26.77
C LEU A 443 -27.50 11.11 28.18
N ASP A 444 -26.40 11.59 28.76
CA ASP A 444 -26.44 12.28 30.05
C ASP A 444 -27.44 13.44 29.97
N SER A 445 -28.56 13.31 30.68
CA SER A 445 -29.70 14.23 30.62
C SER A 445 -29.40 15.62 31.20
N THR A 446 -28.15 15.84 31.63
CA THR A 446 -27.61 17.11 32.14
C THR A 446 -27.27 18.12 31.05
N LYS A 447 -27.27 17.72 29.77
CA LYS A 447 -27.03 18.62 28.62
C LYS A 447 -28.22 18.62 27.66
N SER A 448 -29.09 19.62 27.82
CA SER A 448 -30.28 19.81 26.98
C SER A 448 -29.90 20.02 25.49
N PRO A 449 -30.31 19.12 24.56
CA PRO A 449 -29.96 19.25 23.16
C PRO A 449 -30.72 20.42 22.52
N LYS A 450 -30.00 21.39 21.94
CA LYS A 450 -30.59 22.44 21.09
C LYS A 450 -30.92 21.87 19.72
N PHE A 451 -32.04 21.14 19.63
CA PHE A 451 -32.54 20.54 18.39
C PHE A 451 -32.71 21.59 17.27
N LYS A 452 -31.90 21.47 16.22
CA LYS A 452 -32.20 22.01 14.89
C LYS A 452 -32.83 20.89 14.07
N VAL A 453 -34.01 21.11 13.52
CA VAL A 453 -34.96 20.04 13.12
C VAL A 453 -34.57 19.30 11.84
N ASN A 454 -33.71 19.86 10.98
CA ASN A 454 -33.57 19.44 9.58
C ASN A 454 -32.32 18.57 9.29
N LYS A 455 -31.94 17.63 10.16
CA LYS A 455 -30.91 16.61 9.86
C LYS A 455 -31.33 15.24 10.40
N LEU A 456 -32.04 14.47 9.57
CA LEU A 456 -32.59 13.14 9.90
C LEU A 456 -31.71 11.95 9.45
N TYR A 457 -30.65 12.19 8.67
CA TYR A 457 -29.83 11.13 8.04
C TYR A 457 -28.33 11.14 8.41
N ASP A 458 -27.82 12.16 9.11
CA ASP A 458 -26.39 12.26 9.47
C ASP A 458 -25.98 11.48 10.74
N ASN A 459 -26.86 10.62 11.27
CA ASN A 459 -26.78 10.15 12.67
C ASN A 459 -26.10 8.78 12.86
N ASP A 460 -25.57 8.16 11.81
CA ASP A 460 -24.97 6.82 11.85
C ASP A 460 -23.78 6.68 12.82
N ASN A 461 -23.12 7.78 13.16
CA ASN A 461 -22.02 7.81 14.14
C ASN A 461 -22.46 7.84 15.63
N GLN A 462 -23.77 7.91 15.92
CA GLN A 462 -24.30 7.92 17.30
C GLN A 462 -24.90 6.57 17.74
N ASN A 463 -25.34 5.73 16.79
CA ASN A 463 -25.93 4.44 17.10
C ASN A 463 -24.90 3.46 17.68
N GLY A 464 -25.35 2.55 18.55
CA GLY A 464 -24.50 1.54 19.17
C GLY A 464 -23.86 0.61 18.14
N LYS A 465 -22.67 0.11 18.44
CA LYS A 465 -22.15 -1.10 17.77
C LYS A 465 -22.90 -2.31 18.34
N MET A 466 -23.27 -3.25 17.47
CA MET A 466 -23.96 -4.48 17.86
C MET A 466 -22.93 -5.55 18.23
N ASP A 467 -22.92 -5.99 19.49
CA ASP A 467 -22.18 -7.20 19.88
C ASP A 467 -22.98 -8.48 19.55
N PHE A 468 -22.39 -9.65 19.82
CA PHE A 468 -23.01 -10.95 19.53
C PHE A 468 -24.35 -11.15 20.28
N THR A 469 -24.48 -10.67 21.52
CA THR A 469 -25.70 -10.82 22.31
C THR A 469 -26.83 -9.98 21.72
N ASN A 470 -26.52 -8.73 21.34
CA ASN A 470 -27.46 -7.85 20.67
C ASN A 470 -27.81 -8.37 19.26
N PHE A 471 -26.86 -9.00 18.55
CA PHE A 471 -27.12 -9.68 17.28
C PHE A 471 -28.09 -10.86 17.45
N PHE A 472 -27.85 -11.77 18.41
CA PHE A 472 -28.77 -12.88 18.66
C PHE A 472 -30.16 -12.40 19.10
N TYR A 473 -30.23 -11.36 19.95
CA TYR A 473 -31.50 -10.73 20.31
C TYR A 473 -32.22 -10.10 19.10
N SER A 474 -31.49 -9.54 18.12
CA SER A 474 -32.09 -9.06 16.88
C SER A 474 -32.70 -10.18 16.03
N LEU A 475 -32.12 -11.39 16.05
CA LEU A 475 -32.69 -12.59 15.42
C LEU A 475 -33.94 -13.07 16.17
N GLN A 476 -33.97 -12.97 17.51
CA GLN A 476 -35.18 -13.25 18.30
C GLN A 476 -36.33 -12.30 17.92
N LEU A 477 -36.06 -11.00 17.79
CA LEU A 477 -37.07 -10.00 17.37
C LEU A 477 -37.58 -10.23 15.93
N ILE A 478 -36.73 -10.75 15.03
CA ILE A 478 -37.16 -11.15 13.68
C ILE A 478 -38.07 -12.38 13.76
N ALA A 479 -37.68 -13.43 14.49
CA ALA A 479 -38.45 -14.66 14.62
C ALA A 479 -39.81 -14.44 15.33
N GLU A 480 -39.84 -13.62 16.39
CA GLU A 480 -41.07 -13.25 17.11
C GLU A 480 -42.08 -12.51 16.20
N LYS A 481 -41.59 -11.68 15.25
CA LYS A 481 -42.45 -10.89 14.35
C LYS A 481 -42.81 -11.58 13.03
N PHE A 482 -41.95 -12.46 12.51
CA PHE A 482 -42.03 -12.98 11.14
C PHE A 482 -41.90 -14.50 10.99
N TYR A 483 -41.72 -15.26 12.07
CA TYR A 483 -41.48 -16.71 12.03
C TYR A 483 -42.15 -17.45 13.20
N ASP A 484 -43.35 -17.02 13.61
CA ASP A 484 -44.16 -17.61 14.68
C ASP A 484 -43.41 -17.88 16.01
N ASN A 485 -42.38 -17.06 16.29
CA ASN A 485 -41.45 -17.18 17.42
C ASN A 485 -40.55 -18.44 17.40
N ASP A 486 -40.50 -19.21 16.30
CA ASP A 486 -39.55 -20.29 16.09
C ASP A 486 -38.19 -19.76 15.57
N ILE A 487 -37.35 -19.30 16.50
CA ILE A 487 -35.98 -18.93 16.16
C ILE A 487 -35.15 -20.11 15.63
N VAL A 488 -35.47 -21.36 15.99
CA VAL A 488 -34.66 -22.54 15.60
C VAL A 488 -34.83 -22.82 14.11
N GLY A 489 -36.07 -22.96 13.63
CA GLY A 489 -36.35 -23.13 12.20
C GLY A 489 -35.84 -21.97 11.34
N MET A 490 -35.92 -20.72 11.85
CA MET A 490 -35.35 -19.57 11.14
C MET A 490 -33.82 -19.68 10.99
N ILE A 491 -33.11 -20.11 12.04
CA ILE A 491 -31.66 -20.35 12.01
C ILE A 491 -31.32 -21.48 11.03
N GLU A 492 -32.01 -22.62 11.13
CA GLU A 492 -31.76 -23.80 10.31
C GLU A 492 -32.01 -23.55 8.82
N GLN A 493 -33.06 -22.80 8.49
CA GLN A 493 -33.42 -22.50 7.09
C GLN A 493 -32.55 -21.40 6.45
N HIS A 494 -32.08 -20.40 7.22
CA HIS A 494 -31.43 -19.20 6.65
C HIS A 494 -29.96 -19.00 7.04
N LEU A 495 -29.56 -19.34 8.27
CA LEU A 495 -28.19 -19.08 8.75
C LEU A 495 -27.26 -20.28 8.50
N ILE A 496 -27.70 -21.50 8.84
CA ILE A 496 -26.86 -22.70 8.73
C ILE A 496 -26.42 -23.04 7.29
N PRO A 497 -27.26 -22.86 6.24
CA PRO A 497 -26.82 -23.06 4.86
C PRO A 497 -25.74 -22.05 4.46
N HIS A 498 -25.86 -20.79 4.89
CA HIS A 498 -24.90 -19.73 4.58
C HIS A 498 -23.58 -19.86 5.35
N GLU A 499 -23.61 -20.32 6.60
CA GLU A 499 -22.39 -20.70 7.33
C GLU A 499 -21.66 -21.83 6.59
N THR A 500 -22.42 -22.84 6.16
CA THR A 500 -21.89 -23.99 5.43
C THR A 500 -21.30 -23.59 4.08
N GLN A 501 -21.95 -22.71 3.32
CA GLN A 501 -21.40 -22.15 2.08
C GLN A 501 -20.09 -21.39 2.33
N LEU A 502 -20.09 -20.42 3.26
CA LEU A 502 -18.89 -19.64 3.60
C LEU A 502 -17.74 -20.51 4.16
N ARG A 503 -18.06 -21.65 4.77
CA ARG A 503 -17.09 -22.65 5.24
C ARG A 503 -16.46 -23.41 4.07
N ILE A 504 -17.27 -23.78 3.06
CA ILE A 504 -16.81 -24.44 1.82
C ILE A 504 -15.96 -23.49 0.98
N GLU A 505 -16.43 -22.27 0.68
CA GLU A 505 -15.70 -21.28 -0.13
C GLU A 505 -14.29 -20.99 0.44
N LYS A 506 -14.19 -20.83 1.76
CA LYS A 506 -12.90 -20.67 2.45
C LYS A 506 -12.00 -21.90 2.36
N GLN A 507 -12.58 -23.11 2.40
CA GLN A 507 -11.86 -24.36 2.31
C GLN A 507 -11.31 -24.56 0.88
N GLU A 508 -12.15 -24.36 -0.13
CA GLU A 508 -11.77 -24.41 -1.55
C GLU A 508 -10.65 -23.42 -1.88
N PHE A 509 -10.73 -22.17 -1.39
CA PHE A 509 -9.66 -21.18 -1.57
C PHE A 509 -8.31 -21.64 -1.00
N ILE A 510 -8.29 -22.27 0.17
CA ILE A 510 -7.05 -22.84 0.74
C ILE A 510 -6.54 -24.01 -0.10
N LEU A 511 -7.42 -24.88 -0.59
CA LEU A 511 -7.02 -25.99 -1.46
C LEU A 511 -6.49 -25.50 -2.82
N GLN A 512 -7.05 -24.42 -3.37
CA GLN A 512 -6.55 -23.78 -4.59
C GLN A 512 -5.13 -23.23 -4.41
N ILE A 513 -4.84 -22.58 -3.27
CA ILE A 513 -3.47 -22.17 -2.91
C ILE A 513 -2.56 -23.40 -2.87
N LEU A 514 -2.98 -24.48 -2.21
CA LEU A 514 -2.16 -25.68 -2.07
C LEU A 514 -1.84 -26.36 -3.42
N MET A 515 -2.82 -26.47 -4.33
CA MET A 515 -2.58 -26.97 -5.69
C MET A 515 -1.56 -26.09 -6.43
N THR A 516 -1.75 -24.76 -6.38
CA THR A 516 -0.83 -23.77 -6.99
C THR A 516 0.61 -23.88 -6.46
N ILE A 517 0.80 -24.34 -5.21
CA ILE A 517 2.13 -24.60 -4.64
C ILE A 517 2.68 -25.95 -5.11
N LEU A 518 1.85 -27.00 -5.12
CA LEU A 518 2.25 -28.36 -5.47
C LEU A 518 2.54 -28.55 -6.97
N ASP A 519 2.05 -27.66 -7.83
CA ASP A 519 2.38 -27.64 -9.27
C ASP A 519 3.76 -27.01 -9.58
N ASP A 520 4.40 -26.31 -8.63
CA ASP A 520 5.70 -25.65 -8.86
C ASP A 520 6.90 -26.60 -8.61
N PRO A 521 7.70 -26.96 -9.63
CA PRO A 521 8.83 -27.88 -9.50
C PRO A 521 10.02 -27.31 -8.71
N LYS A 522 10.08 -26.00 -8.44
CA LYS A 522 11.00 -25.44 -7.45
C LYS A 522 10.51 -25.74 -6.04
N ILE A 523 9.21 -25.52 -5.78
CA ILE A 523 8.65 -25.63 -4.44
C ILE A 523 8.57 -27.11 -4.01
N ILE A 524 8.39 -28.05 -4.94
CA ILE A 524 8.58 -29.49 -4.68
C ILE A 524 9.98 -29.79 -4.10
N LYS A 525 11.06 -29.19 -4.64
CA LYS A 525 12.43 -29.36 -4.10
C LYS A 525 12.60 -28.67 -2.74
N LEU A 526 11.97 -27.51 -2.58
CA LEU A 526 11.94 -26.81 -1.29
C LEU A 526 11.21 -27.66 -0.23
N TYR A 527 10.14 -28.37 -0.59
CA TYR A 527 9.37 -29.27 0.28
C TYR A 527 10.20 -30.45 0.80
N GLU A 528 11.07 -31.04 -0.02
CA GLU A 528 11.98 -32.12 0.41
C GLU A 528 12.87 -31.63 1.57
N ILE A 529 13.50 -30.46 1.40
CA ILE A 529 14.37 -29.85 2.41
C ILE A 529 13.56 -29.35 3.63
N MET A 530 12.34 -28.84 3.43
CA MET A 530 11.44 -28.42 4.51
C MET A 530 10.98 -29.59 5.38
N GLN A 531 10.74 -30.79 4.82
CA GLN A 531 10.31 -31.94 5.61
C GLN A 531 11.37 -32.39 6.62
N GLU A 532 12.63 -32.48 6.19
CA GLU A 532 13.75 -32.77 7.11
C GLU A 532 13.91 -31.66 8.16
N HIS A 533 13.77 -30.40 7.74
CA HIS A 533 13.94 -29.25 8.64
C HIS A 533 12.82 -29.11 9.67
N PHE A 534 11.57 -29.42 9.31
CA PHE A 534 10.41 -29.31 10.20
C PHE A 534 10.15 -30.53 11.08
N GLU A 535 10.74 -31.69 10.78
CA GLU A 535 10.54 -32.92 11.57
C GLU A 535 10.79 -32.75 13.08
N PRO A 536 11.89 -32.11 13.55
CA PRO A 536 12.11 -31.88 14.99
C PRO A 536 11.03 -30.99 15.63
N TYR A 537 10.48 -30.04 14.86
CA TYR A 537 9.39 -29.18 15.33
C TYR A 537 8.07 -29.94 15.35
N TYR A 538 7.71 -30.68 14.30
CA TYR A 538 6.50 -31.51 14.25
C TYR A 538 6.45 -32.49 15.44
N ASN A 539 7.54 -33.24 15.66
CA ASN A 539 7.70 -34.21 16.76
C ASN A 539 7.74 -33.58 18.16
N HIS A 540 7.83 -32.25 18.28
CA HIS A 540 7.68 -31.55 19.56
C HIS A 540 6.21 -31.22 19.88
N TYR A 541 5.38 -30.98 18.87
CA TYR A 541 3.98 -30.56 19.05
C TYR A 541 2.96 -31.71 18.89
N THR A 542 3.38 -32.90 18.45
CA THR A 542 2.60 -34.13 18.56
C THR A 542 3.47 -35.36 18.84
N LYS A 543 2.82 -36.46 19.22
CA LYS A 543 3.43 -37.81 19.30
C LYS A 543 3.27 -38.61 18.01
N ASP A 544 2.13 -38.45 17.35
CA ASP A 544 1.70 -39.26 16.20
C ASP A 544 1.22 -38.32 15.06
N LEU A 545 -0.08 -38.03 15.00
CA LEU A 545 -0.70 -37.06 14.09
C LEU A 545 -0.95 -35.74 14.81
N MET A 546 -0.76 -34.61 14.14
CA MET A 546 -0.90 -33.28 14.76
C MET A 546 -2.37 -32.86 14.84
N THR A 547 -2.84 -32.61 16.06
CA THR A 547 -4.18 -32.04 16.32
C THR A 547 -4.16 -30.51 16.14
N ILE A 548 -5.36 -29.92 15.98
CA ILE A 548 -5.52 -28.45 15.94
C ILE A 548 -4.90 -27.76 17.17
N SER A 549 -4.93 -28.41 18.34
CA SER A 549 -4.31 -27.87 19.57
C SER A 549 -2.78 -27.82 19.46
N GLY A 550 -2.15 -28.88 18.95
CA GLY A 550 -0.71 -28.92 18.69
C GLY A 550 -0.29 -27.88 17.65
N PHE A 551 -1.03 -27.79 16.54
CA PHE A 551 -0.78 -26.83 15.47
C PHE A 551 -0.92 -25.37 15.92
N MET A 552 -1.97 -25.04 16.67
CA MET A 552 -2.17 -23.69 17.21
C MET A 552 -1.10 -23.33 18.25
N LYS A 553 -0.62 -24.30 19.04
CA LYS A 553 0.49 -24.11 19.97
C LYS A 553 1.82 -23.87 19.24
N PHE A 554 2.11 -24.60 18.16
CA PHE A 554 3.24 -24.29 17.27
C PHE A 554 3.13 -22.86 16.71
N CYS A 555 1.98 -22.51 16.12
CA CYS A 555 1.77 -21.18 15.53
C CYS A 555 1.86 -20.04 16.56
N GLN A 556 1.58 -20.30 17.84
CA GLN A 556 1.79 -19.34 18.92
C GLN A 556 3.26 -19.24 19.34
N ASP A 557 3.95 -20.35 19.55
CA ASP A 557 5.36 -20.37 19.97
C ASP A 557 6.32 -19.78 18.92
N PHE A 558 5.96 -19.87 17.62
CA PHE A 558 6.76 -19.36 16.50
C PHE A 558 6.30 -18.00 15.94
N GLU A 559 5.52 -17.23 16.72
CA GLU A 559 5.01 -15.90 16.35
C GLU A 559 4.29 -15.83 14.98
N LEU A 560 3.47 -16.84 14.65
CA LEU A 560 2.61 -16.81 13.47
C LEU A 560 1.19 -16.31 13.83
N ALA A 561 0.70 -16.70 15.01
CA ALA A 561 -0.62 -16.35 15.50
C ALA A 561 -0.68 -14.92 16.08
N ASN A 562 -1.73 -14.18 15.73
CA ASN A 562 -2.05 -12.79 16.14
C ASN A 562 -1.08 -11.71 15.62
N SER A 563 0.19 -12.04 15.41
CA SER A 563 1.24 -11.20 14.82
C SER A 563 1.14 -11.09 13.30
N MET A 564 0.88 -12.20 12.63
CA MET A 564 0.88 -12.34 11.16
C MET A 564 -0.45 -12.86 10.62
N VAL A 565 -1.04 -13.87 11.28
CA VAL A 565 -2.28 -14.52 10.85
C VAL A 565 -3.26 -14.62 12.01
N SER A 566 -4.55 -14.39 11.75
CA SER A 566 -5.59 -14.55 12.78
C SER A 566 -5.78 -16.02 13.17
N LYS A 567 -6.18 -16.28 14.42
CA LYS A 567 -6.46 -17.64 14.89
C LYS A 567 -7.54 -18.36 14.05
N GLY A 568 -8.53 -17.61 13.54
CA GLY A 568 -9.56 -18.13 12.64
C GLY A 568 -8.97 -18.61 11.31
N GLN A 569 -8.11 -17.80 10.66
CA GLN A 569 -7.42 -18.20 9.43
C GLN A 569 -6.52 -19.43 9.65
N LEU A 570 -5.72 -19.47 10.72
CA LEU A 570 -4.89 -20.64 11.04
C LEU A 570 -5.72 -21.92 11.21
N MET A 571 -6.86 -21.84 11.88
CA MET A 571 -7.78 -22.97 12.03
C MET A 571 -8.50 -23.34 10.71
N HIS A 572 -8.76 -22.38 9.83
CA HIS A 572 -9.24 -22.67 8.47
C HIS A 572 -8.17 -23.41 7.62
N VAL A 573 -6.90 -22.98 7.67
CA VAL A 573 -5.79 -23.68 6.98
C VAL A 573 -5.66 -25.12 7.46
N PHE A 574 -5.61 -25.31 8.78
CA PHE A 574 -5.53 -26.64 9.38
C PHE A 574 -6.69 -27.54 8.93
N LYS A 575 -7.94 -27.06 9.04
CA LYS A 575 -9.13 -27.84 8.68
C LYS A 575 -9.17 -28.19 7.20
N ALA A 576 -8.84 -27.24 6.31
CA ALA A 576 -8.83 -27.49 4.88
C ALA A 576 -7.82 -28.59 4.51
N ILE A 577 -6.61 -28.55 5.08
CA ILE A 577 -5.58 -29.56 4.82
C ILE A 577 -5.93 -30.91 5.45
N ALA A 578 -6.42 -30.94 6.69
CA ALA A 578 -6.86 -32.18 7.34
C ALA A 578 -8.02 -32.87 6.57
N SER A 579 -8.91 -32.08 5.95
CA SER A 579 -10.03 -32.58 5.14
C SER A 579 -9.62 -33.40 3.93
N LEU A 580 -8.41 -33.19 3.38
CA LEU A 580 -7.90 -33.96 2.22
C LEU A 580 -7.83 -35.47 2.48
N ASN A 581 -7.60 -35.85 3.75
CA ASN A 581 -7.56 -37.24 4.20
C ASN A 581 -8.85 -37.64 4.96
N ASN A 582 -9.88 -36.79 4.99
CA ASN A 582 -11.06 -36.91 5.85
C ASN A 582 -10.74 -37.09 7.35
N CYS A 583 -9.68 -36.42 7.84
CA CYS A 583 -9.21 -36.53 9.23
C CYS A 583 -9.41 -35.22 10.02
N GLU A 584 -9.45 -35.32 11.35
CA GLU A 584 -9.35 -34.17 12.27
C GLU A 584 -7.90 -33.80 12.64
N THR A 585 -6.93 -34.49 12.06
CA THR A 585 -5.49 -34.35 12.33
C THR A 585 -4.70 -34.30 11.02
N ILE A 586 -3.51 -33.72 11.07
CA ILE A 586 -2.59 -33.62 9.93
C ILE A 586 -1.31 -34.42 10.20
N ASP A 587 -0.74 -35.03 9.16
CA ASP A 587 0.57 -35.69 9.23
C ASP A 587 1.76 -34.71 9.06
N ARG A 588 2.99 -35.24 9.07
CA ARG A 588 4.25 -34.48 8.93
C ARG A 588 4.36 -33.74 7.59
N ARG A 589 3.82 -34.28 6.50
CA ARG A 589 3.82 -33.67 5.17
C ARG A 589 2.76 -32.57 5.11
N GLN A 590 1.54 -32.89 5.53
CA GLN A 590 0.43 -31.95 5.62
C GLN A 590 0.75 -30.74 6.52
N PHE A 591 1.57 -30.92 7.56
CA PHE A 591 2.12 -29.82 8.34
C PHE A 591 3.00 -28.87 7.53
N VAL A 592 3.93 -29.39 6.70
CA VAL A 592 4.76 -28.56 5.80
C VAL A 592 3.91 -27.84 4.74
N GLU A 593 2.90 -28.52 4.20
CA GLU A 593 1.89 -27.94 3.30
C GLU A 593 1.15 -26.77 3.99
N ALA A 594 0.77 -26.92 5.26
CA ALA A 594 0.11 -25.87 6.04
C ALA A 594 1.02 -24.65 6.31
N ILE A 595 2.31 -24.86 6.62
CA ILE A 595 3.27 -23.76 6.75
C ILE A 595 3.45 -23.03 5.40
N SER A 596 3.47 -23.77 4.30
CA SER A 596 3.60 -23.18 2.96
C SER A 596 2.39 -22.34 2.58
N VAL A 597 1.17 -22.83 2.80
CA VAL A 597 -0.07 -22.04 2.64
C VAL A 597 -0.05 -20.78 3.50
N ILE A 598 0.36 -20.89 4.77
CA ILE A 598 0.51 -19.73 5.67
C ILE A 598 1.51 -18.71 5.09
N ALA A 599 2.61 -19.14 4.47
CA ALA A 599 3.55 -18.23 3.82
C ALA A 599 2.90 -17.44 2.66
N ILE A 600 2.07 -18.09 1.83
CA ILE A 600 1.37 -17.41 0.73
C ILE A 600 0.35 -16.39 1.26
N LEU A 601 -0.36 -16.73 2.35
CA LEU A 601 -1.34 -15.85 2.99
C LEU A 601 -0.70 -14.63 3.66
N ILE A 602 0.47 -14.78 4.29
CA ILE A 602 1.21 -13.67 4.94
C ILE A 602 1.84 -12.75 3.88
N TYR A 603 2.52 -13.33 2.88
CA TYR A 603 3.35 -12.59 1.93
C TYR A 603 2.67 -12.43 0.57
N ASN A 604 1.37 -12.10 0.57
CA ASN A 604 0.55 -11.94 -0.63
C ASN A 604 1.04 -10.82 -1.58
N ASN A 605 1.89 -9.91 -1.09
CA ASN A 605 2.51 -8.79 -1.81
C ASN A 605 3.85 -9.13 -2.50
N ILE A 606 4.22 -10.40 -2.52
CA ILE A 606 5.34 -10.94 -3.29
C ILE A 606 4.76 -11.74 -4.47
N ASN A 607 5.40 -11.71 -5.64
CA ASN A 607 4.91 -12.45 -6.80
C ASN A 607 5.40 -13.91 -6.80
N ASP A 608 6.66 -14.14 -6.41
CA ASP A 608 7.27 -15.47 -6.35
C ASP A 608 6.87 -16.23 -5.07
N ASN A 609 6.23 -17.40 -5.21
CA ASN A 609 5.78 -18.24 -4.10
C ASN A 609 6.95 -18.92 -3.36
N GLU A 610 8.06 -19.23 -4.05
CA GLU A 610 9.28 -19.79 -3.45
C GLU A 610 9.85 -18.82 -2.40
N GLN A 611 9.93 -17.54 -2.76
CA GLN A 611 10.46 -16.49 -1.87
C GLN A 611 9.57 -16.23 -0.65
N LYS A 612 8.24 -16.37 -0.77
CA LYS A 612 7.31 -16.28 0.38
C LYS A 612 7.62 -17.35 1.42
N ILE A 613 7.79 -18.59 0.96
CA ILE A 613 8.08 -19.74 1.82
C ILE A 613 9.46 -19.58 2.46
N ILE A 614 10.47 -19.16 1.70
CA ILE A 614 11.82 -18.85 2.23
C ILE A 614 11.76 -17.75 3.30
N TYR A 615 11.02 -16.66 3.11
CA TYR A 615 10.89 -15.61 4.13
C TYR A 615 10.17 -16.10 5.39
N LEU A 616 9.19 -17.00 5.28
CA LEU A 616 8.58 -17.61 6.45
C LEU A 616 9.54 -18.56 7.18
N LEU A 617 10.34 -19.36 6.45
CA LEU A 617 11.40 -20.20 7.02
C LEU A 617 12.45 -19.38 7.77
N GLU A 618 12.89 -18.26 7.19
CA GLU A 618 13.83 -17.34 7.83
C GLU A 618 13.24 -16.73 9.11
N ARG A 619 11.95 -16.38 9.15
CA ARG A 619 11.28 -15.91 10.38
C ARG A 619 11.15 -17.02 11.42
N ILE A 620 10.70 -18.20 11.03
CA ILE A 620 10.47 -19.36 11.91
C ILE A 620 11.77 -19.76 12.62
N THR A 621 12.88 -19.86 11.87
CA THR A 621 14.21 -20.21 12.42
C THR A 621 14.83 -19.15 13.32
N GLN A 622 14.45 -17.87 13.15
CA GLN A 622 14.91 -16.77 14.00
C GLN A 622 14.07 -16.60 15.29
N SER A 623 12.89 -17.20 15.37
CA SER A 623 11.95 -17.05 16.48
C SER A 623 12.42 -17.68 17.79
N ASP A 624 11.93 -17.16 18.92
CA ASP A 624 12.11 -17.78 20.24
C ASP A 624 11.54 -19.21 20.31
N GLY A 625 10.52 -19.55 19.50
CA GLY A 625 10.00 -20.91 19.34
C GLY A 625 11.06 -21.90 18.86
N ALA A 626 11.87 -21.52 17.86
CA ALA A 626 12.96 -22.36 17.37
C ALA A 626 14.03 -22.60 18.46
N ILE A 627 14.37 -21.55 19.23
CA ILE A 627 15.33 -21.62 20.34
C ILE A 627 14.78 -22.50 21.48
N LYS A 628 13.50 -22.34 21.82
CA LYS A 628 12.77 -23.08 22.85
C LYS A 628 12.75 -24.58 22.55
N VAL A 629 12.31 -24.97 21.35
CA VAL A 629 12.25 -26.38 20.95
C VAL A 629 13.65 -26.99 20.86
N SER A 630 14.62 -26.27 20.29
CA SER A 630 16.01 -26.77 20.20
C SER A 630 16.61 -27.08 21.58
N LYS A 631 16.37 -26.22 22.58
CA LYS A 631 16.77 -26.45 23.98
C LYS A 631 16.07 -27.68 24.58
N GLN A 632 14.77 -27.84 24.33
CA GLN A 632 13.98 -28.96 24.86
C GLN A 632 14.31 -30.32 24.21
N LEU A 633 14.83 -30.32 22.97
CA LEU A 633 15.35 -31.49 22.28
C LEU A 633 16.84 -31.76 22.58
N GLY A 634 17.49 -30.98 23.45
CA GLY A 634 18.92 -31.13 23.77
C GLY A 634 19.88 -30.73 22.65
N ILE A 635 19.40 -30.04 21.61
CA ILE A 635 20.20 -29.61 20.45
C ILE A 635 21.05 -28.41 20.87
N MET A 636 22.25 -28.67 21.39
CA MET A 636 23.15 -27.61 21.91
C MET A 636 23.82 -26.73 20.84
N LYS A 637 23.65 -27.03 19.54
CA LYS A 637 24.09 -26.16 18.45
C LYS A 637 23.05 -25.06 18.22
N ASN A 638 23.49 -23.80 18.19
CA ASN A 638 22.60 -22.66 17.96
C ASN A 638 21.84 -22.80 16.62
N PRO A 639 20.49 -22.87 16.59
CA PRO A 639 19.72 -23.00 15.35
C PRO A 639 19.90 -21.83 14.38
N GLN A 640 20.32 -20.66 14.89
CA GLN A 640 20.61 -19.46 14.09
C GLN A 640 21.93 -19.54 13.29
N ASN A 641 22.78 -20.57 13.50
CA ASN A 641 23.94 -20.84 12.63
C ASN A 641 23.50 -21.55 11.34
N THR A 642 22.55 -20.93 10.63
CA THR A 642 21.73 -21.60 9.62
C THR A 642 22.44 -21.72 8.27
N ASN A 643 23.38 -22.67 8.21
CA ASN A 643 24.02 -23.11 6.97
C ASN A 643 22.99 -23.56 5.90
N LEU A 644 21.74 -23.87 6.29
CA LEU A 644 20.59 -24.09 5.39
C LEU A 644 20.14 -22.83 4.63
N ILE A 645 19.92 -21.69 5.32
CA ILE A 645 19.55 -20.42 4.67
C ILE A 645 20.68 -19.96 3.75
N GLN A 646 21.93 -20.19 4.17
CA GLN A 646 23.07 -19.99 3.29
C GLN A 646 23.07 -20.99 2.13
N LEU A 647 22.74 -22.29 2.31
CA LEU A 647 22.60 -23.25 1.20
C LEU A 647 21.58 -22.79 0.15
N PHE A 648 20.36 -22.42 0.56
CA PHE A 648 19.31 -21.92 -0.32
C PHE A 648 19.77 -20.69 -1.13
N ARG A 649 20.57 -19.81 -0.52
CA ARG A 649 21.11 -18.60 -1.17
C ARG A 649 22.40 -18.87 -1.98
N TYR A 650 23.19 -19.87 -1.60
CA TYR A 650 24.53 -20.18 -2.15
C TYR A 650 24.48 -21.14 -3.34
N GLN A 651 23.44 -21.98 -3.44
CA GLN A 651 23.12 -22.68 -4.69
C GLN A 651 22.76 -21.71 -5.85
N SER A 652 22.73 -20.40 -5.60
CA SER A 652 22.42 -19.35 -6.60
C SER A 652 23.61 -18.49 -7.11
N TYR A 653 24.65 -18.13 -6.33
CA TYR A 653 25.62 -17.05 -6.72
C TYR A 653 27.06 -17.06 -6.12
N LYS A 654 28.06 -16.55 -6.91
CA LYS A 654 29.55 -16.43 -6.67
C LYS A 654 30.21 -15.38 -7.65
N ASP A 655 31.45 -14.84 -7.64
CA ASP A 655 32.59 -14.62 -6.68
C ASP A 655 33.69 -13.61 -7.26
N ILE A 656 34.11 -12.57 -6.49
CA ILE A 656 35.52 -12.06 -6.23
C ILE A 656 36.39 -11.27 -7.32
N THR A 657 37.36 -10.33 -7.03
CA THR A 657 37.50 -8.99 -6.32
C THR A 657 38.84 -8.25 -6.72
N ILE A 658 39.21 -7.07 -6.10
CA ILE A 658 40.58 -6.49 -5.76
C ILE A 658 41.22 -5.20 -6.44
N LYS A 659 40.93 -3.96 -5.93
CA LYS A 659 41.85 -2.79 -5.53
C LYS A 659 42.50 -1.69 -6.46
N GLU A 660 43.00 -0.60 -5.79
CA GLU A 660 43.74 0.68 -6.16
C GLU A 660 43.05 2.03 -6.64
N GLU A 661 42.80 3.02 -5.75
CA GLU A 661 41.75 4.09 -5.80
C GLU A 661 42.12 5.54 -6.32
N VAL A 662 41.12 6.32 -6.84
CA VAL A 662 41.18 7.75 -7.31
C VAL A 662 39.87 8.55 -6.96
N ASN A 663 39.75 9.87 -7.27
CA ASN A 663 38.65 10.82 -6.88
C ASN A 663 38.05 11.65 -8.06
N PHE A 664 36.74 12.00 -8.03
CA PHE A 664 35.94 12.59 -9.14
C PHE A 664 35.47 14.04 -9.01
N ASN A 665 35.30 14.61 -7.82
CA ASN A 665 34.62 15.93 -7.72
C ASN A 665 35.38 17.09 -8.37
N LYS A 666 36.66 16.87 -8.69
CA LYS A 666 37.49 17.77 -9.52
C LYS A 666 37.11 17.74 -11.01
N ILE A 667 36.44 16.69 -11.47
CA ILE A 667 36.32 16.33 -12.89
C ILE A 667 35.08 16.92 -13.55
N ILE A 668 33.90 16.84 -12.92
CA ILE A 668 32.71 17.52 -13.46
C ILE A 668 32.96 19.03 -13.58
N ASN A 669 33.71 19.61 -12.65
CA ASN A 669 34.14 21.01 -12.74
C ASN A 669 35.12 21.28 -13.90
N GLN A 670 35.86 20.29 -14.39
CA GLN A 670 36.72 20.43 -15.58
C GLN A 670 35.97 20.25 -16.91
N ILE A 671 34.64 20.08 -16.90
CA ILE A 671 33.81 20.20 -18.11
C ILE A 671 33.62 21.69 -18.51
N GLN A 672 33.96 22.63 -17.62
CA GLN A 672 33.52 24.03 -17.68
C GLN A 672 34.30 24.90 -18.69
N ASP A 673 35.57 24.60 -18.98
CA ASP A 673 36.48 25.55 -19.65
C ASP A 673 36.69 25.35 -21.18
N GLU A 674 36.25 24.23 -21.78
CA GLU A 674 36.58 23.89 -23.19
C GLU A 674 35.46 24.13 -24.24
N HIS A 675 34.34 24.78 -23.88
CA HIS A 675 33.19 25.01 -24.79
C HIS A 675 32.56 26.41 -24.70
#